data_AF-A0A1H0NKB1-F1
#
_entry.id   AF-A0A1H0NKB1-F1
#
_cell.length_a   1.000
_cell.length_b   1.000
_cell.length_c   1.000
_cell.angle_alpha   90.00
_cell.angle_beta   90.00
_cell.angle_gamma   90.00
#
_symmetry.space_group_name_H-M   'P 1'
#
loop_
_entity.id
_entity.type
_entity.pdbx_description
1 polymer ?
#
loop_
_entity_poly.entity_id
_entity_poly.type
_entity_poly.pdbx_seq_one_letter_code
_entity_poly.pdbx_strand_id
1 'polypeptide(L)'
;MTVTRDRQTVDAVEKLATALSVAVRVEPELIRAVRLELFPRLGVETESDLWFSGLVRSQGPKGLVFDTGERHRLQRRLERWLRQQHPDAPVHSLWRIIQHVHTDLSPALLLEEQVTWLAVAGRSGEIDDALAPALKAVTLQNRDGLKQWLASAWERLPQAVRDSSTGWQLAQTARPRFPARRFPFGVERVPLPARRLGDLARVLDDILITVRRDGDELEIDGQPVDPEAATEVPPDSYALPVPDTAPRVLTLLAGGPRERDEDLSVPVAWQLRVHVGPGPVLLRSARGHVFRLPERAAPVHGAGLAGRFLGISVARYEHAQLPPLDHSPDLCREVGAAFGDTYAKEYLADPSLAAVTERLARLSARRHDGPLVVYVRGYALPGRRSGGPNLAFRDSDPDRPDTVLTGEDLFRLATGSGADQVLVLLDTVRPPGSGDGWGYPPLSMELRTASWTGQISVLVPHDAGWDRLFGSWLVRLLRHGPDSGPQGWGWAPRDRFITGGELMRAVALDWPGDYPSTPRNFATGVPRELLPNPRYALRDFPDDLNLADFGEAYAQEAAAFLGEVIRDSADSPEDRERAVSTMLRLGPDRGVEAAVALDDLAERFAAAGRRADAAAAHQHAIDLLRPLAEQRPDRAWPALGSALYGLAGRLAEAYRWTEARPYAEEAVDLRRRLAATRPDQRPRLAESLHLWSLVLRGVGLHDAALDAAVEAADLFGRLTADDPDEHRSALAVCLGSLANRYGEVGLPEHALTVAVQAEVIRRAQAESDPEARADLARSLHVRWYWERSLGHAATAHATMTECVTMRRELAALRPEAHRPKYAESLNCLAVGLADLGHIGRAMAPAREAVSIYRELVAGGAVDLRQPLARAQRNLSLWLGALGRPAEAVSAASDAVSHYRELEAEQKGLHRADLADALAMWSGALDQLGEGRPRALDAARQAVALYRELFAAEPDKYRRALARSVNTLSIRLDALGRSEEAARLRKEVRDIVSGALPPF
;
A
#
# COMPACT_ATOMS: atom_id res chain seq x y z
N MET A 1 -60.25 11.07 -32.01
CA MET A 1 -59.12 10.11 -32.13
C MET A 1 -57.77 10.81 -31.85
N THR A 2 -57.66 11.60 -30.77
CA THR A 2 -56.49 12.49 -30.58
C THR A 2 -55.72 12.23 -29.27
N VAL A 3 -56.16 11.27 -28.45
CA VAL A 3 -55.52 10.94 -27.15
C VAL A 3 -54.62 9.68 -27.22
N THR A 4 -54.77 8.84 -28.25
CA THR A 4 -54.01 7.58 -28.39
C THR A 4 -52.63 7.74 -29.04
N ARG A 5 -52.44 8.72 -29.94
CA ARG A 5 -51.16 8.97 -30.61
C ARG A 5 -50.11 9.51 -29.64
N ASP A 6 -50.50 10.46 -28.79
CA ASP A 6 -49.61 11.11 -27.83
C ASP A 6 -49.06 10.11 -26.79
N ARG A 7 -49.91 9.19 -26.31
CA ARG A 7 -49.51 8.16 -25.33
C ARG A 7 -48.60 7.08 -25.90
N GLN A 8 -48.77 6.71 -27.18
CA GLN A 8 -47.90 5.75 -27.86
C GLN A 8 -46.52 6.35 -28.18
N THR A 9 -46.47 7.61 -28.59
CA THR A 9 -45.22 8.34 -28.80
C THR A 9 -44.45 8.50 -27.48
N VAL A 10 -45.13 8.88 -26.39
CA VAL A 10 -44.52 8.99 -25.06
C VAL A 10 -43.94 7.65 -24.58
N ASP A 11 -44.65 6.53 -24.77
CA ASP A 11 -44.13 5.20 -24.38
C ASP A 11 -42.95 4.74 -25.26
N ALA A 12 -42.95 5.08 -26.55
CA ALA A 12 -41.83 4.82 -27.45
C ALA A 12 -40.57 5.60 -27.07
N VAL A 13 -40.72 6.90 -26.77
CA VAL A 13 -39.63 7.78 -26.31
C VAL A 13 -39.09 7.32 -24.96
N GLU A 14 -39.96 7.01 -23.98
CA GLU A 14 -39.53 6.52 -22.67
C GLU A 14 -38.79 5.16 -22.77
N LYS A 15 -39.20 4.25 -23.68
CA LYS A 15 -38.51 2.98 -23.91
C LYS A 15 -37.10 3.18 -24.46
N LEU A 16 -36.95 4.04 -25.47
CA LEU A 16 -35.64 4.35 -26.05
C LEU A 16 -34.75 5.07 -25.03
N ALA A 17 -35.29 6.04 -24.29
CA ALA A 17 -34.60 6.74 -23.21
C ALA A 17 -34.16 5.80 -22.09
N THR A 18 -34.97 4.78 -21.77
CA THR A 18 -34.63 3.77 -20.76
C THR A 18 -33.34 3.03 -21.12
N ALA A 19 -33.21 2.59 -22.37
CA ALA A 19 -31.99 1.92 -22.84
C ALA A 19 -30.77 2.85 -22.86
N LEU A 20 -30.97 4.12 -23.19
CA LEU A 20 -29.88 5.11 -23.29
C LEU A 20 -29.45 5.69 -21.93
N SER A 21 -30.18 5.41 -20.85
CA SER A 21 -29.98 6.03 -19.52
C SER A 21 -28.65 5.67 -18.82
N VAL A 22 -27.91 4.70 -19.34
CA VAL A 22 -26.57 4.31 -18.87
C VAL A 22 -25.48 5.25 -19.38
N ALA A 23 -25.66 5.79 -20.59
CA ALA A 23 -24.68 6.62 -21.26
C ALA A 23 -24.53 8.01 -20.61
N VAL A 24 -23.31 8.53 -20.50
CA VAL A 24 -23.05 9.87 -19.93
C VAL A 24 -23.48 10.96 -20.89
N ARG A 25 -23.30 10.72 -22.18
CA ARG A 25 -23.73 11.55 -23.29
C ARG A 25 -24.38 10.66 -24.34
N VAL A 26 -25.38 11.18 -25.04
CA VAL A 26 -26.16 10.40 -26.00
C VAL A 26 -26.11 11.10 -27.36
N GLU A 27 -25.26 10.60 -28.24
CA GLU A 27 -25.06 11.07 -29.60
C GLU A 27 -26.13 10.52 -30.55
N PRO A 28 -26.42 11.20 -31.68
CA PRO A 28 -27.32 10.66 -32.71
C PRO A 28 -26.95 9.24 -33.16
N GLU A 29 -25.66 8.94 -33.25
CA GLU A 29 -25.12 7.64 -33.61
C GLU A 29 -25.51 6.56 -32.59
N LEU A 30 -25.43 6.88 -31.29
CA LEU A 30 -25.83 5.97 -30.22
C LEU A 30 -27.35 5.75 -30.21
N ILE A 31 -28.13 6.82 -30.38
CA ILE A 31 -29.60 6.73 -30.47
C ILE A 31 -29.98 5.81 -31.64
N ARG A 32 -29.35 6.01 -32.79
CA ARG A 32 -29.57 5.22 -34.01
C ARG A 32 -29.18 3.76 -33.81
N ALA A 33 -28.02 3.48 -33.23
CA ALA A 33 -27.55 2.12 -32.98
C ALA A 33 -28.49 1.37 -32.03
N VAL A 34 -28.85 1.97 -30.89
CA VAL A 34 -29.78 1.37 -29.92
C VAL A 34 -31.17 1.18 -30.52
N ARG A 35 -31.68 2.14 -31.30
CA ARG A 35 -32.98 1.95 -31.98
C ARG A 35 -32.93 0.80 -32.98
N LEU A 36 -31.90 0.72 -33.82
CA LEU A 36 -31.79 -0.33 -34.84
C LEU A 36 -31.63 -1.72 -34.24
N GLU A 37 -30.79 -1.86 -33.21
CA GLU A 37 -30.46 -3.17 -32.63
C GLU A 37 -31.48 -3.65 -31.59
N LEU A 38 -31.97 -2.78 -30.71
CA LEU A 38 -32.91 -3.18 -29.65
C LEU A 38 -34.38 -2.96 -30.02
N PHE A 39 -34.67 -1.98 -30.87
CA PHE A 39 -36.03 -1.55 -31.14
C PHE A 39 -36.31 -1.32 -32.65
N PRO A 40 -36.09 -2.33 -33.51
CA PRO A 40 -36.15 -2.15 -34.98
C PRO A 40 -37.53 -1.71 -35.49
N ARG A 41 -38.59 -1.87 -34.68
CA ARG A 41 -39.97 -1.45 -34.98
C ARG A 41 -40.27 0.01 -34.61
N LEU A 42 -39.39 0.68 -33.88
CA LEU A 42 -39.52 2.11 -33.60
C LEU A 42 -39.13 2.91 -34.85
N GLY A 43 -39.99 3.86 -35.23
CA GLY A 43 -39.77 4.74 -36.36
C GLY A 43 -38.65 5.76 -36.09
N VAL A 44 -38.11 6.34 -37.17
CA VAL A 44 -37.03 7.33 -37.09
C VAL A 44 -37.49 8.61 -36.37
N GLU A 45 -38.79 8.91 -36.42
CA GLU A 45 -39.42 10.00 -35.68
C GLU A 45 -39.17 9.92 -34.17
N THR A 46 -39.05 8.71 -33.59
CA THR A 46 -38.78 8.53 -32.15
C THR A 46 -37.41 9.06 -31.73
N GLU A 47 -36.42 9.08 -32.64
CA GLU A 47 -35.10 9.66 -32.37
C GLU A 47 -35.21 11.19 -32.19
N SER A 48 -35.98 11.83 -33.08
CA SER A 48 -36.25 13.27 -33.02
C SER A 48 -37.11 13.61 -31.80
N ASP A 49 -38.16 12.82 -31.53
CA ASP A 49 -39.04 13.04 -30.39
C ASP A 49 -38.29 12.91 -29.05
N LEU A 50 -37.37 11.94 -28.94
CA LEU A 50 -36.46 11.83 -27.79
C LEU A 50 -35.57 13.08 -27.67
N TRP A 51 -35.00 13.53 -28.78
CA TRP A 51 -34.11 14.69 -28.83
C TRP A 51 -34.75 15.97 -28.34
N PHE A 52 -36.07 16.14 -28.51
CA PHE A 52 -36.82 17.33 -28.03
C PHE A 52 -37.73 17.03 -26.83
N SER A 53 -37.56 15.88 -26.17
CA SER A 53 -38.39 15.48 -25.03
C SER A 53 -38.04 16.22 -23.74
N GLY A 54 -39.00 16.30 -22.82
CA GLY A 54 -38.78 16.84 -21.47
C GLY A 54 -37.86 16.00 -20.56
N LEU A 55 -37.38 14.85 -21.04
CA LEU A 55 -36.39 14.02 -20.33
C LEU A 55 -34.97 14.58 -20.47
N VAL A 56 -34.75 15.44 -21.48
CA VAL A 56 -33.45 16.00 -21.84
C VAL A 56 -33.22 17.29 -21.07
N ARG A 57 -32.08 17.38 -20.38
CA ARG A 57 -31.65 18.58 -19.69
C ARG A 57 -30.94 19.55 -20.63
N SER A 58 -30.09 19.03 -21.50
CA SER A 58 -29.35 19.80 -22.50
C SER A 58 -29.10 18.98 -23.75
N GLN A 59 -29.05 19.65 -24.89
CA GLN A 59 -28.78 19.06 -26.19
C GLN A 59 -27.94 20.01 -27.05
N GLY A 60 -27.09 19.45 -27.90
CA GLY A 60 -26.26 20.22 -28.83
C GLY A 60 -25.62 19.34 -29.90
N PRO A 61 -24.69 19.88 -30.69
CA PRO A 61 -24.07 19.15 -31.80
C PRO A 61 -23.32 17.88 -31.39
N LYS A 62 -22.91 17.79 -30.12
CA LYS A 62 -22.16 16.65 -29.56
C LYS A 62 -23.04 15.61 -28.87
N GLY A 63 -24.37 15.72 -28.93
CA GLY A 63 -25.31 14.82 -28.26
C GLY A 63 -26.18 15.50 -27.20
N LEU A 64 -27.03 14.70 -26.56
CA LEU A 64 -27.92 15.10 -25.48
C LEU A 64 -27.50 14.52 -24.12
N VAL A 65 -27.96 15.16 -23.04
CA VAL A 65 -27.77 14.71 -21.66
C VAL A 65 -29.12 14.71 -20.95
N PHE A 66 -29.48 13.59 -20.33
CA PHE A 66 -30.72 13.47 -19.55
C PHE A 66 -30.68 14.32 -18.29
N ASP A 67 -31.86 14.78 -17.85
CA ASP A 67 -32.01 15.31 -16.50
C ASP A 67 -31.62 14.26 -15.46
N THR A 68 -30.95 14.68 -14.38
CA THR A 68 -30.41 13.76 -13.37
C THR A 68 -31.52 12.95 -12.70
N GLY A 69 -32.67 13.57 -12.40
CA GLY A 69 -33.80 12.89 -11.76
C GLY A 69 -34.46 11.88 -12.70
N GLU A 70 -34.69 12.28 -13.95
CA GLU A 70 -35.25 11.38 -14.97
C GLU A 70 -34.28 10.25 -15.32
N ARG A 71 -32.97 10.52 -15.39
CA ARG A 71 -31.94 9.48 -15.61
C ARG A 71 -32.02 8.38 -14.55
N HIS A 72 -32.09 8.72 -13.26
CA HIS A 72 -32.22 7.72 -12.20
C HIS A 72 -33.56 6.96 -12.28
N ARG A 73 -34.65 7.63 -12.67
CA ARG A 73 -35.95 6.97 -12.89
C ARG A 73 -35.89 5.97 -14.04
N LEU A 74 -35.25 6.34 -15.15
CA LEU A 74 -35.04 5.49 -16.33
C LEU A 74 -34.13 4.31 -16.00
N GLN A 75 -33.04 4.51 -15.25
CA GLN A 75 -32.14 3.45 -14.80
C GLN A 75 -32.86 2.40 -13.91
N ARG A 76 -33.72 2.82 -12.98
CA ARG A 76 -34.57 1.90 -12.19
C ARG A 76 -35.59 1.13 -13.04
N ARG A 77 -36.00 1.70 -14.18
CA ARG A 77 -36.86 1.02 -15.16
C ARG A 77 -36.04 0.01 -15.96
N LEU A 78 -34.83 0.36 -16.38
CA LEU A 78 -33.90 -0.54 -17.09
C LEU A 78 -33.51 -1.73 -16.22
N GLU A 79 -33.22 -1.50 -14.94
CA GLU A 79 -32.92 -2.57 -13.97
C GLU A 79 -34.07 -3.58 -13.87
N ARG A 80 -35.31 -3.10 -13.70
CA ARG A 80 -36.49 -3.97 -13.68
C ARG A 80 -36.70 -4.69 -15.01
N TRP A 81 -36.42 -4.01 -16.12
CA TRP A 81 -36.54 -4.58 -17.45
C TRP A 81 -35.54 -5.73 -17.65
N LEU A 82 -34.26 -5.55 -17.30
CA LEU A 82 -33.22 -6.58 -17.38
C LEU A 82 -33.58 -7.82 -16.54
N ARG A 83 -34.12 -7.65 -15.32
CA ARG A 83 -34.51 -8.78 -14.47
C ARG A 83 -35.70 -9.59 -15.01
N GLN A 84 -36.56 -8.97 -15.82
CA GLN A 84 -37.79 -9.59 -16.32
C GLN A 84 -37.62 -10.27 -17.69
N GLN A 85 -36.53 -9.98 -18.39
CA GLN A 85 -36.27 -10.54 -19.72
C GLN A 85 -35.43 -11.82 -19.64
N HIS A 86 -35.58 -12.66 -20.67
CA HIS A 86 -34.74 -13.85 -20.82
C HIS A 86 -33.28 -13.43 -21.08
N PRO A 87 -32.25 -14.18 -20.60
CA PRO A 87 -30.84 -13.85 -20.82
C PRO A 87 -30.44 -13.60 -22.29
N ASP A 88 -31.12 -14.25 -23.24
CA ASP A 88 -30.90 -14.08 -24.69
C ASP A 88 -31.64 -12.88 -25.31
N ALA A 89 -32.38 -12.11 -24.52
CA ALA A 89 -33.12 -10.96 -25.02
C ALA A 89 -32.15 -9.85 -25.50
N PRO A 90 -32.48 -9.12 -26.58
CA PRO A 90 -31.62 -8.06 -27.14
C PRO A 90 -31.20 -6.97 -26.16
N VAL A 91 -31.95 -6.76 -25.07
CA VAL A 91 -31.57 -5.79 -24.03
C VAL A 91 -30.24 -6.12 -23.35
N HIS A 92 -29.84 -7.39 -23.30
CA HIS A 92 -28.56 -7.80 -22.70
C HIS A 92 -27.34 -7.44 -23.58
N SER A 93 -27.53 -7.15 -24.87
CA SER A 93 -26.45 -6.64 -25.74
C SER A 93 -26.25 -5.12 -25.64
N LEU A 94 -27.09 -4.41 -24.87
CA LEU A 94 -27.06 -2.96 -24.73
C LEU A 94 -25.68 -2.42 -24.34
N TRP A 95 -25.02 -3.06 -23.36
CA TRP A 95 -23.70 -2.64 -22.92
C TRP A 95 -22.65 -2.72 -24.04
N ARG A 96 -22.69 -3.79 -24.84
CA ARG A 96 -21.79 -3.96 -25.99
C ARG A 96 -21.98 -2.86 -27.03
N ILE A 97 -23.22 -2.43 -27.26
CA ILE A 97 -23.54 -1.34 -28.20
C ILE A 97 -22.96 -0.02 -27.69
N ILE A 98 -23.18 0.31 -26.42
CA ILE A 98 -22.65 1.53 -25.79
C ILE A 98 -21.11 1.51 -25.87
N GLN A 99 -20.46 0.40 -25.50
CA GLN A 99 -19.00 0.26 -25.58
C GLN A 99 -18.46 0.43 -27.01
N HIS A 100 -19.18 -0.07 -28.02
CA HIS A 100 -18.76 0.04 -29.41
C HIS A 100 -18.85 1.48 -29.94
N VAL A 101 -19.87 2.24 -29.51
CA VAL A 101 -20.05 3.63 -29.95
C VAL A 101 -19.15 4.59 -29.17
N HIS A 102 -18.83 4.28 -27.91
CA HIS A 102 -18.08 5.17 -27.01
C HIS A 102 -16.59 4.85 -26.87
N THR A 103 -15.97 4.18 -27.85
CA THR A 103 -14.53 3.85 -27.80
C THR A 103 -13.61 5.06 -27.59
N ASP A 104 -14.05 6.24 -28.02
CA ASP A 104 -13.24 7.47 -28.00
C ASP A 104 -13.54 8.37 -26.78
N LEU A 105 -14.40 7.94 -25.86
CA LEU A 105 -14.65 8.69 -24.62
C LEU A 105 -13.42 8.66 -23.71
N SER A 106 -13.27 9.70 -22.88
CA SER A 106 -12.19 9.72 -21.91
C SER A 106 -12.35 8.58 -20.90
N PRO A 107 -11.25 8.05 -20.33
CA PRO A 107 -11.31 6.95 -19.36
C PRO A 107 -12.25 7.21 -18.17
N ALA A 108 -12.38 8.47 -17.73
CA ALA A 108 -13.28 8.85 -16.64
C ALA A 108 -14.76 8.75 -17.03
N LEU A 109 -15.12 9.10 -18.26
CA LEU A 109 -16.49 8.98 -18.76
C LEU A 109 -16.86 7.52 -19.03
N LEU A 110 -15.92 6.73 -19.57
CA LEU A 110 -16.09 5.29 -19.72
C LEU A 110 -16.30 4.61 -18.37
N LEU A 111 -15.52 5.00 -17.35
CA LEU A 111 -15.69 4.52 -15.99
C LEU A 111 -17.08 4.87 -15.43
N GLU A 112 -17.57 6.10 -15.65
CA GLU A 112 -18.93 6.51 -15.25
C GLU A 112 -20.01 5.60 -15.86
N GLU A 113 -19.88 5.27 -17.15
CA GLU A 113 -20.81 4.36 -17.84
C GLU A 113 -20.70 2.92 -17.34
N GLN A 114 -19.48 2.43 -17.12
CA GLN A 114 -19.21 1.08 -16.64
C GLN A 114 -19.81 0.84 -15.26
N VAL A 115 -19.53 1.71 -14.28
CA VAL A 115 -20.08 1.57 -12.93
C VAL A 115 -21.60 1.78 -12.91
N THR A 116 -22.11 2.60 -13.84
CA THR A 116 -23.56 2.76 -14.03
C THR A 116 -24.21 1.48 -14.55
N TRP A 117 -23.60 0.83 -15.55
CA TRP A 117 -24.07 -0.45 -16.06
C TRP A 117 -24.03 -1.55 -14.99
N LEU A 118 -22.92 -1.68 -14.26
CA LEU A 118 -22.78 -2.67 -13.18
C LEU A 118 -23.88 -2.51 -12.12
N ALA A 119 -24.18 -1.26 -11.74
CA ALA A 119 -25.26 -0.98 -10.80
C ALA A 119 -26.64 -1.38 -11.37
N VAL A 120 -26.94 -1.03 -12.62
CA VAL A 120 -28.25 -1.32 -13.25
C VAL A 120 -28.43 -2.81 -13.56
N ALA A 121 -27.34 -3.52 -13.87
CA ALA A 121 -27.32 -4.96 -14.13
C ALA A 121 -27.37 -5.81 -12.85
N GLY A 122 -27.39 -5.19 -11.66
CA GLY A 122 -27.40 -5.89 -10.37
C GLY A 122 -26.06 -6.53 -9.99
N ARG A 123 -24.95 -6.11 -10.62
CA ARG A 123 -23.58 -6.59 -10.39
C ARG A 123 -22.84 -5.68 -9.42
N SER A 124 -23.50 -5.30 -8.31
CA SER A 124 -22.97 -4.31 -7.37
C SER A 124 -21.66 -4.72 -6.70
N GLY A 125 -21.39 -6.03 -6.58
CA GLY A 125 -20.14 -6.56 -6.02
C GLY A 125 -18.90 -6.27 -6.85
N GLU A 126 -19.05 -5.88 -8.12
CA GLU A 126 -17.93 -5.60 -9.04
C GLU A 126 -17.62 -4.10 -9.16
N ILE A 127 -18.41 -3.24 -8.51
CA ILE A 127 -18.26 -1.78 -8.59
C ILE A 127 -16.95 -1.33 -7.95
N ASP A 128 -16.60 -1.90 -6.78
CA ASP A 128 -15.37 -1.53 -6.07
C ASP A 128 -14.12 -1.87 -6.90
N ASP A 129 -14.12 -3.01 -7.59
CA ASP A 129 -13.04 -3.44 -8.49
C ASP A 129 -12.91 -2.51 -9.71
N ALA A 130 -14.04 -2.10 -10.30
CA ALA A 130 -14.04 -1.15 -11.41
C ALA A 130 -13.51 0.23 -11.00
N LEU A 131 -13.80 0.68 -9.76
CA LEU A 131 -13.33 1.97 -9.24
C LEU A 131 -11.89 1.94 -8.69
N ALA A 132 -11.35 0.77 -8.37
CA ALA A 132 -10.04 0.64 -7.72
C ALA A 132 -8.88 1.29 -8.51
N PRO A 133 -8.80 1.19 -9.86
CA PRO A 133 -7.76 1.88 -10.64
C PRO A 133 -7.86 3.41 -10.51
N ALA A 134 -9.07 3.96 -10.50
CA ALA A 134 -9.29 5.40 -10.33
C ALA A 134 -8.89 5.86 -8.93
N LEU A 135 -9.21 5.09 -7.88
CA LEU A 135 -8.76 5.37 -6.52
C LEU A 135 -7.23 5.38 -6.45
N LYS A 136 -6.57 4.34 -6.98
CA LYS A 136 -5.11 4.23 -7.03
C LYS A 136 -4.47 5.42 -7.78
N ALA A 137 -5.05 5.84 -8.90
CA ALA A 137 -4.58 6.99 -9.65
C ALA A 137 -4.71 8.30 -8.86
N VAL A 138 -5.82 8.48 -8.14
CA VAL A 138 -6.03 9.68 -7.31
C VAL A 138 -5.12 9.68 -6.07
N THR A 139 -4.89 8.53 -5.43
CA THR A 139 -4.07 8.43 -4.21
C THR A 139 -2.58 8.40 -4.49
N LEU A 140 -2.10 7.62 -5.47
CA LEU A 140 -0.65 7.49 -5.74
C LEU A 140 -0.10 8.56 -6.70
N GLN A 141 -0.91 9.00 -7.67
CA GLN A 141 -0.47 9.91 -8.72
C GLN A 141 -1.08 11.32 -8.59
N ASN A 142 -1.88 11.56 -7.56
CA ASN A 142 -2.54 12.84 -7.28
C ASN A 142 -3.28 13.44 -8.51
N ARG A 143 -3.97 12.60 -9.28
CA ARG A 143 -4.66 12.99 -10.53
C ARG A 143 -5.84 13.94 -10.26
N ASP A 144 -5.56 15.23 -10.26
CA ASP A 144 -6.55 16.28 -9.96
C ASP A 144 -7.73 16.33 -10.95
N GLY A 145 -7.52 15.92 -12.20
CA GLY A 145 -8.59 15.82 -13.21
C GLY A 145 -9.67 14.80 -12.83
N LEU A 146 -9.30 13.68 -12.19
CA LEU A 146 -10.25 12.67 -11.70
C LEU A 146 -11.06 13.18 -10.51
N LYS A 147 -10.45 13.95 -9.60
CA LYS A 147 -11.16 14.60 -8.49
C LYS A 147 -12.21 15.60 -9.00
N GLN A 148 -11.85 16.39 -10.02
CA GLN A 148 -12.75 17.33 -10.67
C GLN A 148 -13.92 16.62 -11.37
N TRP A 149 -13.63 15.55 -12.12
CA TRP A 149 -14.66 14.72 -12.75
C TRP A 149 -15.61 14.15 -11.70
N LEU A 150 -15.08 13.52 -10.64
CA LEU A 150 -15.90 12.88 -9.62
C LEU A 150 -16.83 13.86 -8.92
N ALA A 151 -16.33 15.04 -8.51
CA ALA A 151 -17.15 16.08 -7.89
C ALA A 151 -18.30 16.52 -8.82
N SER A 152 -18.05 16.56 -10.14
CA SER A 152 -19.08 16.87 -11.13
C SER A 152 -20.05 15.72 -11.41
N ALA A 153 -19.59 14.47 -11.31
CA ALA A 153 -20.32 13.25 -11.66
C ALA A 153 -21.14 12.68 -10.49
N TRP A 154 -20.80 13.05 -9.26
CA TRP A 154 -21.34 12.44 -8.05
C TRP A 154 -22.88 12.37 -8.03
N GLU A 155 -23.58 13.46 -8.36
CA GLU A 155 -25.04 13.47 -8.36
C GLU A 155 -25.66 12.60 -9.46
N ARG A 156 -24.92 12.33 -10.55
CA ARG A 156 -25.36 11.48 -11.66
C ARG A 156 -25.14 10.00 -11.37
N LEU A 157 -24.14 9.64 -10.56
CA LEU A 157 -23.82 8.25 -10.26
C LEU A 157 -24.97 7.53 -9.52
N PRO A 158 -25.26 6.25 -9.85
CA PRO A 158 -26.24 5.47 -9.13
C PRO A 158 -25.94 5.34 -7.64
N GLN A 159 -27.00 5.10 -6.85
CA GLN A 159 -26.90 4.98 -5.40
C GLN A 159 -25.94 3.86 -4.98
N ALA A 160 -25.98 2.70 -5.64
CA ALA A 160 -25.06 1.59 -5.38
C ALA A 160 -23.57 1.95 -5.55
N VAL A 161 -23.25 2.86 -6.49
CA VAL A 161 -21.89 3.35 -6.71
C VAL A 161 -21.46 4.31 -5.61
N ARG A 162 -22.37 5.22 -5.22
CA ARG A 162 -22.12 6.17 -4.11
C ARG A 162 -22.03 5.48 -2.74
N ASP A 163 -22.68 4.33 -2.59
CA ASP A 163 -22.68 3.52 -1.38
C ASP A 163 -21.54 2.50 -1.33
N SER A 164 -20.82 2.29 -2.44
CA SER A 164 -19.62 1.44 -2.50
C SER A 164 -18.47 1.99 -1.64
N SER A 165 -17.59 1.10 -1.20
CA SER A 165 -16.43 1.44 -0.36
C SER A 165 -15.47 2.36 -1.12
N THR A 166 -15.09 1.97 -2.33
CA THR A 166 -14.15 2.69 -3.18
C THR A 166 -14.75 4.01 -3.66
N GLY A 167 -16.07 4.05 -3.92
CA GLY A 167 -16.78 5.29 -4.24
C GLY A 167 -16.76 6.31 -3.10
N TRP A 168 -16.94 5.85 -1.85
CA TRP A 168 -16.79 6.70 -0.67
C TRP A 168 -15.36 7.24 -0.52
N GLN A 169 -14.35 6.39 -0.70
CA GLN A 169 -12.93 6.79 -0.57
C GLN A 169 -12.53 7.84 -1.62
N LEU A 170 -12.95 7.63 -2.87
CA LEU A 170 -12.80 8.61 -3.95
C LEU A 170 -13.46 9.95 -3.60
N ALA A 171 -14.66 9.95 -3.01
CA ALA A 171 -15.33 11.19 -2.60
C ALA A 171 -14.55 11.97 -1.52
N GLN A 172 -13.91 11.28 -0.57
CA GLN A 172 -13.06 11.93 0.44
C GLN A 172 -11.85 12.64 -0.19
N THR A 173 -11.19 12.03 -1.18
CA THR A 173 -10.06 12.68 -1.89
C THR A 173 -10.47 13.92 -2.68
N ALA A 174 -11.72 13.98 -3.15
CA ALA A 174 -12.25 15.07 -3.94
C ALA A 174 -13.03 16.10 -3.10
N ARG A 175 -13.07 15.96 -1.76
CA ARG A 175 -13.86 16.78 -0.83
C ARG A 175 -13.73 18.30 -1.05
N PRO A 176 -12.54 18.89 -1.24
CA PRO A 176 -12.41 20.33 -1.48
C PRO A 176 -13.06 20.82 -2.79
N ARG A 177 -13.39 19.90 -3.71
CA ARG A 177 -14.03 20.20 -5.00
C ARG A 177 -15.55 20.10 -4.94
N PHE A 178 -16.12 19.60 -3.84
CA PHE A 178 -17.57 19.64 -3.63
C PHE A 178 -18.03 21.06 -3.22
N PRO A 179 -19.18 21.54 -3.68
CA PRO A 179 -19.75 22.80 -3.21
C PRO A 179 -19.96 22.78 -1.69
N ALA A 180 -19.65 23.87 -0.99
CA ALA A 180 -19.58 24.00 0.48
C ALA A 180 -20.86 23.66 1.28
N ARG A 181 -21.95 23.25 0.63
CA ARG A 181 -23.22 22.81 1.25
C ARG A 181 -23.68 21.40 0.84
N ARG A 182 -22.85 20.62 0.14
CA ARG A 182 -23.22 19.29 -0.40
C ARG A 182 -22.07 18.27 -0.32
N PHE A 183 -21.47 18.08 0.86
CA PHE A 183 -20.65 16.88 1.06
C PHE A 183 -21.56 15.69 1.44
N PRO A 184 -21.42 14.48 0.86
CA PRO A 184 -22.54 13.57 0.68
C PRO A 184 -22.75 12.52 1.78
N PHE A 185 -22.24 12.71 2.99
CA PHE A 185 -22.36 11.71 4.06
C PHE A 185 -23.13 12.23 5.28
N GLY A 186 -24.24 11.55 5.59
CA GLY A 186 -24.98 11.67 6.84
C GLY A 186 -24.56 10.59 7.85
N VAL A 187 -25.03 10.73 9.09
CA VAL A 187 -24.52 10.08 10.32
C VAL A 187 -24.73 8.54 10.39
N GLU A 188 -25.36 7.92 9.39
CA GLU A 188 -25.85 6.53 9.46
C GLU A 188 -25.01 5.45 8.72
N ARG A 189 -23.79 5.73 8.26
CA ARG A 189 -22.98 4.69 7.57
C ARG A 189 -22.21 3.79 8.54
N VAL A 190 -22.13 2.50 8.19
CA VAL A 190 -21.25 1.50 8.81
C VAL A 190 -19.78 1.93 8.63
N PRO A 191 -18.93 1.91 9.67
CA PRO A 191 -17.53 2.32 9.56
C PRO A 191 -16.76 1.51 8.52
N LEU A 192 -15.98 2.18 7.68
CA LEU A 192 -14.89 1.52 6.96
C LEU A 192 -13.72 1.33 7.93
N PRO A 193 -13.02 0.18 7.92
CA PRO A 193 -11.90 -0.02 8.80
C PRO A 193 -10.79 1.00 8.58
N ALA A 194 -10.20 1.57 9.64
CA ALA A 194 -9.15 2.57 9.47
C ALA A 194 -7.94 2.01 8.70
N ARG A 195 -7.70 0.69 8.80
CA ARG A 195 -6.70 -0.03 8.00
C ARG A 195 -6.94 0.07 6.49
N ARG A 196 -8.21 0.08 6.04
CA ARG A 196 -8.58 0.25 4.63
C ARG A 196 -8.47 1.70 4.15
N LEU A 197 -8.20 2.64 5.07
CA LEU A 197 -7.98 4.04 4.77
C LEU A 197 -6.49 4.41 4.69
N GLY A 198 -5.57 3.48 4.94
CA GLY A 198 -4.13 3.77 5.01
C GLY A 198 -3.58 4.51 3.78
N ASP A 199 -3.95 4.09 2.58
CA ASP A 199 -3.52 4.75 1.32
C ASP A 199 -4.21 6.11 1.10
N LEU A 200 -5.43 6.28 1.61
CA LEU A 200 -6.17 7.54 1.56
C LEU A 200 -5.64 8.56 2.59
N ALA A 201 -5.32 8.08 3.79
CA ALA A 201 -4.86 8.89 4.92
C ALA A 201 -3.50 9.55 4.66
N ARG A 202 -2.68 8.96 3.80
CA ARG A 202 -1.39 9.52 3.36
C ARG A 202 -1.51 10.80 2.52
N VAL A 203 -2.66 11.03 1.87
CA VAL A 203 -2.87 12.16 0.95
C VAL A 203 -3.83 13.24 1.46
N LEU A 204 -4.46 13.03 2.62
CA LEU A 204 -5.33 14.01 3.27
C LEU A 204 -4.55 14.77 4.34
N ASP A 205 -4.82 16.06 4.54
CA ASP A 205 -4.23 16.85 5.63
C ASP A 205 -4.72 16.35 7.00
N ASP A 206 -3.87 16.52 8.03
CA ASP A 206 -4.26 16.23 9.41
C ASP A 206 -4.95 17.44 10.04
N ILE A 207 -5.95 17.16 10.85
CA ILE A 207 -6.60 18.10 11.76
C ILE A 207 -6.51 17.57 13.18
N LEU A 208 -6.55 18.46 14.16
CA LEU A 208 -6.59 18.08 15.56
C LEU A 208 -8.03 17.95 16.03
N ILE A 209 -8.35 16.83 16.68
CA ILE A 209 -9.63 16.59 17.35
C ILE A 209 -9.42 16.37 18.85
N THR A 210 -10.44 16.67 19.67
CA THR A 210 -10.35 16.50 21.12
C THR A 210 -10.83 15.13 21.57
N VAL A 211 -10.07 14.48 22.44
CA VAL A 211 -10.44 13.23 23.11
C VAL A 211 -10.31 13.40 24.62
N ARG A 212 -11.36 13.04 25.36
CA ARG A 212 -11.41 13.10 26.82
C ARG A 212 -11.75 11.73 27.38
N ARG A 213 -11.12 11.32 28.47
CA ARG A 213 -11.45 10.09 29.19
C ARG A 213 -12.13 10.43 30.51
N ASP A 214 -13.31 9.85 30.75
CA ASP A 214 -14.12 10.04 31.94
C ASP A 214 -14.53 8.68 32.53
N GLY A 215 -13.77 8.21 33.52
CA GLY A 215 -13.93 6.85 34.07
C GLY A 215 -13.69 5.76 33.02
N ASP A 216 -14.68 4.89 32.83
CA ASP A 216 -14.66 3.85 31.80
C ASP A 216 -15.17 4.36 30.43
N GLU A 217 -15.47 5.65 30.28
CA GLU A 217 -15.98 6.23 29.02
C GLU A 217 -14.91 7.09 28.33
N LEU A 218 -14.84 6.98 27.02
CA LEU A 218 -14.02 7.80 26.13
C LEU A 218 -14.94 8.70 25.31
N GLU A 219 -14.78 10.01 25.44
CA GLU A 219 -15.47 11.01 24.66
C GLU A 219 -14.55 11.53 23.54
N ILE A 220 -15.04 11.51 22.30
CA ILE A 220 -14.29 11.97 21.12
C ILE A 220 -15.14 13.04 20.41
N ASP A 221 -14.59 14.24 20.26
CA ASP A 221 -15.23 15.33 19.53
C ASP A 221 -14.75 15.35 18.07
N GLY A 222 -15.68 15.32 17.11
CA GLY A 222 -15.33 15.35 15.69
C GLY A 222 -14.96 16.72 15.13
N GLN A 223 -15.16 17.80 15.90
CA GLN A 223 -14.84 19.18 15.49
C GLN A 223 -13.33 19.44 15.53
N PRO A 224 -12.75 20.09 14.50
CA PRO A 224 -11.35 20.48 14.51
C PRO A 224 -11.08 21.60 15.54
N VAL A 225 -9.95 21.50 16.23
CA VAL A 225 -9.46 22.53 17.18
C VAL A 225 -8.29 23.28 16.55
N ASP A 226 -8.22 24.60 16.78
CA ASP A 226 -7.12 25.44 16.31
C ASP A 226 -5.83 25.17 17.11
N PRO A 227 -4.72 24.75 16.47
CA PRO A 227 -3.45 24.48 17.15
C PRO A 227 -2.84 25.70 17.87
N GLU A 228 -3.18 26.93 17.48
CA GLU A 228 -2.67 28.16 18.12
C GLU A 228 -3.53 28.61 19.32
N ALA A 229 -4.72 28.04 19.51
CA ALA A 229 -5.67 28.39 20.57
C ALA A 229 -5.64 27.40 21.75
N ALA A 230 -4.45 27.04 22.25
CA ALA A 230 -4.22 26.06 23.33
C ALA A 230 -4.97 26.34 24.65
N THR A 231 -5.65 27.49 24.80
CA THR A 231 -6.52 27.86 25.92
C THR A 231 -7.94 27.29 25.85
N GLU A 232 -8.37 26.69 24.73
CA GLU A 232 -9.73 26.12 24.57
C GLU A 232 -9.81 24.60 24.82
N VAL A 233 -8.69 23.90 25.02
CA VAL A 233 -8.70 22.48 25.37
C VAL A 233 -9.07 22.33 26.85
N PRO A 234 -10.19 21.66 27.19
CA PRO A 234 -10.58 21.46 28.58
C PRO A 234 -9.48 20.74 29.37
N PRO A 235 -9.28 21.06 30.67
CA PRO A 235 -8.40 20.26 31.52
C PRO A 235 -8.81 18.78 31.45
N ASP A 236 -7.82 17.88 31.41
CA ASP A 236 -7.97 16.41 31.24
C ASP A 236 -8.41 15.92 29.84
N SER A 237 -8.24 16.76 28.80
CA SER A 237 -8.48 16.39 27.39
C SER A 237 -7.19 16.41 26.54
N TYR A 238 -7.14 15.59 25.50
CA TYR A 238 -6.00 15.41 24.60
C TYR A 238 -6.37 15.82 23.17
N ALA A 239 -5.45 16.49 22.47
CA ALA A 239 -5.58 16.77 21.05
C ALA A 239 -4.92 15.66 20.21
N LEU A 240 -5.68 15.00 19.33
CA LEU A 240 -5.19 13.93 18.46
C LEU A 240 -5.22 14.34 16.99
N PRO A 241 -4.11 14.21 16.23
CA PRO A 241 -4.11 14.42 14.80
C PRO A 241 -4.75 13.24 14.06
N VAL A 242 -5.76 13.55 13.24
CA VAL A 242 -6.45 12.59 12.38
C VAL A 242 -6.60 13.16 10.96
N PRO A 243 -6.62 12.30 9.92
CA PRO A 243 -6.91 12.75 8.56
C PRO A 243 -8.28 13.43 8.45
N ASP A 244 -8.37 14.54 7.71
CA ASP A 244 -9.59 15.32 7.50
C ASP A 244 -10.66 14.58 6.67
N THR A 245 -11.30 13.60 7.32
CA THR A 245 -12.35 12.73 6.77
C THR A 245 -13.71 13.05 7.39
N ALA A 246 -14.81 12.94 6.64
CA ALA A 246 -16.15 13.12 7.21
C ALA A 246 -17.00 11.85 7.00
N PRO A 247 -17.32 11.06 8.06
CA PRO A 247 -16.92 11.21 9.47
C PRO A 247 -15.41 10.96 9.70
N ARG A 248 -14.90 11.38 10.87
CA ARG A 248 -13.52 11.09 11.30
C ARG A 248 -13.42 9.60 11.60
N VAL A 249 -12.35 8.96 11.14
CA VAL A 249 -12.16 7.52 11.36
C VAL A 249 -10.95 7.27 12.25
N LEU A 250 -11.22 6.60 13.36
CA LEU A 250 -10.23 6.12 14.33
C LEU A 250 -10.47 4.62 14.52
N THR A 251 -9.45 3.87 14.91
CA THR A 251 -9.64 2.54 15.48
C THR A 251 -9.32 2.60 16.96
N LEU A 252 -10.28 2.24 17.81
CA LEU A 252 -9.99 1.91 19.20
C LEU A 252 -9.23 0.58 19.20
N LEU A 253 -7.92 0.65 19.43
CA LEU A 253 -6.98 -0.46 19.51
C LEU A 253 -6.96 -1.12 20.88
N ALA A 254 -7.27 -0.38 21.94
CA ALA A 254 -7.39 -0.90 23.28
C ALA A 254 -8.32 -0.01 24.09
N GLY A 255 -9.21 -0.64 24.85
CA GLY A 255 -10.23 0.01 25.66
C GLY A 255 -10.58 -0.90 26.83
N GLY A 256 -9.56 -1.15 27.67
CA GLY A 256 -9.58 -2.12 28.76
C GLY A 256 -8.30 -2.95 28.70
N PRO A 257 -8.24 -4.10 29.39
CA PRO A 257 -7.04 -4.95 29.39
C PRO A 257 -6.97 -5.89 28.15
N ARG A 258 -7.86 -5.65 27.16
CA ARG A 258 -7.87 -6.24 25.81
C ARG A 258 -7.59 -5.21 24.73
N GLU A 259 -6.95 -5.67 23.65
CA GLU A 259 -7.04 -5.00 22.37
C GLU A 259 -8.49 -5.06 21.87
N ARG A 260 -9.04 -3.91 21.51
CA ARG A 260 -10.25 -3.84 20.68
C ARG A 260 -9.73 -3.48 19.29
N ASP A 261 -10.31 -3.97 18.20
CA ASP A 261 -10.02 -3.43 16.87
C ASP A 261 -11.35 -2.89 16.36
N GLU A 262 -11.85 -1.89 17.08
CA GLU A 262 -13.18 -1.33 16.87
C GLU A 262 -13.04 -0.01 16.12
N ASP A 263 -13.51 0.02 14.88
CA ASP A 263 -13.46 1.22 14.06
C ASP A 263 -14.56 2.20 14.48
N LEU A 264 -14.11 3.35 14.96
CA LEU A 264 -14.93 4.46 15.42
C LEU A 264 -15.12 5.45 14.28
N SER A 265 -16.37 5.67 13.89
CA SER A 265 -16.77 6.76 12.98
C SER A 265 -17.34 7.91 13.79
N VAL A 266 -16.56 8.98 13.93
CA VAL A 266 -16.93 10.18 14.70
C VAL A 266 -17.46 11.26 13.74
N PRO A 267 -18.76 11.60 13.79
CA PRO A 267 -19.30 12.64 12.93
C PRO A 267 -18.69 14.00 13.25
N VAL A 268 -18.39 14.82 12.23
CA VAL A 268 -17.72 16.12 12.39
C VAL A 268 -18.47 17.07 13.34
N ALA A 269 -19.79 16.96 13.42
CA ALA A 269 -20.62 17.83 14.24
C ALA A 269 -20.98 17.26 15.63
N TRP A 270 -20.61 16.01 15.93
CA TRP A 270 -21.12 15.28 17.08
C TRP A 270 -19.97 14.78 17.97
N GLN A 271 -20.29 14.55 19.24
CA GLN A 271 -19.41 13.87 20.18
C GLN A 271 -19.78 12.39 20.27
N LEU A 272 -18.80 11.52 20.07
CA LEU A 272 -18.95 10.07 20.22
C LEU A 272 -18.51 9.67 21.63
N ARG A 273 -19.32 8.88 22.34
CA ARG A 273 -18.97 8.27 23.62
C ARG A 273 -18.80 6.77 23.47
N VAL A 274 -17.69 6.22 23.94
CA VAL A 274 -17.32 4.81 23.80
C VAL A 274 -16.82 4.26 25.12
N HIS A 275 -17.37 3.12 25.56
CA HIS A 275 -16.92 2.46 26.79
C HIS A 275 -15.58 1.75 26.59
N VAL A 276 -14.54 2.17 27.30
CA VAL A 276 -13.12 1.76 27.16
C VAL A 276 -12.51 1.17 28.44
N GLY A 277 -13.30 0.87 29.49
CA GLY A 277 -12.81 0.14 30.67
C GLY A 277 -11.60 0.75 31.40
N PRO A 278 -10.91 0.00 32.28
CA PRO A 278 -9.86 0.53 33.17
C PRO A 278 -8.43 0.52 32.61
N GLY A 279 -8.17 -0.15 31.47
CA GLY A 279 -6.83 -0.35 30.90
C GLY A 279 -6.28 0.85 30.09
N PRO A 280 -5.09 0.74 29.49
CA PRO A 280 -4.55 1.77 28.62
C PRO A 280 -5.43 1.89 27.37
N VAL A 281 -5.78 3.12 26.99
CA VAL A 281 -6.58 3.34 25.79
C VAL A 281 -5.64 3.64 24.63
N LEU A 282 -5.68 2.79 23.62
CA LEU A 282 -4.93 2.96 22.39
C LEU A 282 -5.91 3.34 21.29
N LEU A 283 -5.64 4.45 20.62
CA LEU A 283 -6.40 4.90 19.45
C LEU A 283 -5.46 4.93 18.26
N ARG A 284 -5.81 4.28 17.16
CA ARG A 284 -5.07 4.34 15.90
C ARG A 284 -5.77 5.27 14.93
N SER A 285 -5.07 6.27 14.40
CA SER A 285 -5.60 7.02 13.26
C SER A 285 -5.53 6.20 11.98
N ALA A 286 -6.27 6.60 10.96
CA ALA A 286 -6.18 6.01 9.63
C ALA A 286 -4.77 6.08 8.99
N ARG A 287 -3.86 6.92 9.50
CA ARG A 287 -2.42 6.94 9.11
C ARG A 287 -1.59 5.84 9.76
N GLY A 288 -2.16 5.11 10.71
CA GLY A 288 -1.47 4.09 11.49
C GLY A 288 -0.79 4.61 12.75
N HIS A 289 -0.86 5.92 13.05
CA HIS A 289 -0.34 6.45 14.31
C HIS A 289 -1.18 5.94 15.47
N VAL A 290 -0.52 5.32 16.44
CA VAL A 290 -1.16 4.82 17.66
C VAL A 290 -0.93 5.82 18.79
N PHE A 291 -2.00 6.41 19.28
CA PHE A 291 -2.02 7.32 20.41
C PHE A 291 -2.37 6.53 21.66
N ARG A 292 -1.48 6.57 22.64
CA ARG A 292 -1.71 6.02 23.96
C ARG A 292 -2.20 7.12 24.88
N LEU A 293 -3.44 7.02 25.29
CA LEU A 293 -3.94 7.78 26.44
C LEU A 293 -3.41 7.09 27.69
N PRO A 294 -2.86 7.84 28.66
CA PRO A 294 -2.25 7.26 29.84
C PRO A 294 -3.25 6.33 30.54
N GLU A 295 -2.72 5.20 30.96
CA GLU A 295 -3.44 4.27 31.82
C GLU A 295 -3.84 5.01 33.09
N ARG A 296 -4.91 4.57 33.74
CA ARG A 296 -5.05 4.82 35.17
C ARG A 296 -3.68 4.54 35.82
N ALA A 297 -3.26 5.31 36.82
CA ALA A 297 -2.24 4.79 37.73
C ALA A 297 -2.76 3.45 38.25
N ALA A 298 -2.18 2.35 37.76
CA ALA A 298 -2.63 1.02 38.12
C ALA A 298 -2.61 0.96 39.65
N PRO A 299 -3.69 0.52 40.32
CA PRO A 299 -3.48 0.02 41.66
C PRO A 299 -2.41 -1.08 41.52
N VAL A 300 -1.30 -0.92 42.23
CA VAL A 300 -0.21 -1.87 42.25
C VAL A 300 -0.82 -3.24 42.59
N HIS A 301 -0.80 -4.18 41.63
CA HIS A 301 -1.48 -5.45 41.78
C HIS A 301 -0.53 -6.62 41.60
N GLY A 302 -0.12 -7.16 42.74
CA GLY A 302 0.29 -8.56 42.92
C GLY A 302 -0.87 -9.47 43.34
N ALA A 303 -2.12 -9.18 42.95
CA ALA A 303 -3.28 -10.03 43.24
C ALA A 303 -4.19 -10.12 42.00
N GLY A 304 -4.43 -11.34 41.51
CA GLY A 304 -5.05 -11.62 40.21
C GLY A 304 -6.56 -11.36 40.09
N LEU A 305 -7.10 -11.60 38.90
CA LEU A 305 -8.54 -11.80 38.65
C LEU A 305 -9.06 -12.89 39.60
N ALA A 306 -9.56 -12.53 40.79
CA ALA A 306 -10.00 -13.50 41.78
C ALA A 306 -11.37 -14.08 41.40
N GLY A 307 -11.49 -14.82 40.30
CA GLY A 307 -12.76 -15.40 39.88
C GLY A 307 -13.28 -16.43 40.89
N ARG A 308 -14.57 -16.77 40.83
CA ARG A 308 -15.14 -17.88 41.58
C ARG A 308 -15.68 -18.94 40.63
N PHE A 309 -15.35 -20.18 40.89
CA PHE A 309 -15.87 -21.34 40.16
C PHE A 309 -16.68 -22.21 41.12
N LEU A 310 -17.96 -22.37 40.84
CA LEU A 310 -18.84 -23.28 41.56
C LEU A 310 -19.16 -24.48 40.66
N GLY A 311 -18.54 -25.62 40.96
CA GLY A 311 -18.83 -26.89 40.30
C GLY A 311 -19.92 -27.65 41.04
N ILE A 312 -21.01 -27.99 40.36
CA ILE A 312 -22.13 -28.77 40.89
C ILE A 312 -22.15 -30.09 40.12
N SER A 313 -21.80 -31.20 40.78
CA SER A 313 -21.78 -32.52 40.16
C SER A 313 -22.70 -33.46 40.91
N VAL A 314 -23.63 -34.09 40.19
CA VAL A 314 -24.53 -35.12 40.73
C VAL A 314 -24.21 -36.45 40.05
N ALA A 315 -23.59 -37.35 40.80
CA ALA A 315 -23.26 -38.71 40.39
C ALA A 315 -24.29 -39.71 40.92
N ARG A 316 -24.88 -39.46 42.08
CA ARG A 316 -25.83 -40.36 42.76
C ARG A 316 -27.16 -39.67 43.07
N TYR A 317 -28.25 -40.40 42.84
CA TYR A 317 -29.62 -39.94 43.02
C TYR A 317 -30.35 -40.86 44.01
N GLU A 318 -31.17 -40.29 44.89
CA GLU A 318 -31.99 -41.06 45.85
C GLU A 318 -33.14 -41.80 45.15
N HIS A 319 -33.57 -41.31 43.98
CA HIS A 319 -34.59 -41.95 43.16
C HIS A 319 -34.01 -43.08 42.28
N ALA A 320 -34.58 -44.29 42.38
CA ALA A 320 -34.03 -45.53 41.80
C ALA A 320 -34.03 -45.62 40.25
N GLN A 321 -34.55 -44.61 39.54
CA GLN A 321 -34.70 -44.65 38.07
C GLN A 321 -33.55 -43.99 37.28
N LEU A 322 -32.56 -43.39 37.95
CA LEU A 322 -31.42 -42.72 37.30
C LEU A 322 -30.12 -43.50 37.55
N PRO A 323 -29.43 -44.02 36.50
CA PRO A 323 -28.13 -44.68 36.65
C PRO A 323 -27.05 -43.71 37.17
N PRO A 324 -26.04 -44.18 37.90
CA PRO A 324 -24.98 -43.32 38.41
C PRO A 324 -24.15 -42.71 37.26
N LEU A 325 -23.67 -41.48 37.47
CA LEU A 325 -22.71 -40.80 36.60
C LEU A 325 -21.34 -40.73 37.30
N ASP A 326 -20.66 -41.87 37.42
CA ASP A 326 -19.47 -42.04 38.28
C ASP A 326 -18.29 -41.10 37.93
N HIS A 327 -18.25 -40.57 36.70
CA HIS A 327 -17.19 -39.68 36.22
C HIS A 327 -17.49 -38.19 36.40
N SER A 328 -18.73 -37.84 36.77
CA SER A 328 -19.17 -36.44 36.91
C SER A 328 -18.35 -35.64 37.94
N PRO A 329 -17.97 -36.18 39.12
CA PRO A 329 -17.19 -35.42 40.10
C PRO A 329 -15.76 -35.12 39.61
N ASP A 330 -15.12 -36.07 38.93
CA ASP A 330 -13.76 -35.88 38.42
C ASP A 330 -13.73 -34.91 37.23
N LEU A 331 -14.66 -35.05 36.29
CA LEU A 331 -14.79 -34.13 35.17
C LEU A 331 -15.08 -32.70 35.63
N CYS A 332 -15.92 -32.53 36.66
CA CYS A 332 -16.20 -31.24 37.27
C CYS A 332 -14.94 -30.58 37.86
N ARG A 333 -14.06 -31.37 38.49
CA ARG A 333 -12.76 -30.89 38.98
C ARG A 333 -11.78 -30.58 37.85
N GLU A 334 -11.76 -31.37 36.78
CA GLU A 334 -10.92 -31.13 35.60
C GLU A 334 -11.28 -29.81 34.92
N VAL A 335 -12.58 -29.56 34.70
CA VAL A 335 -13.09 -28.29 34.15
C VAL A 335 -12.74 -27.14 35.08
N GLY A 336 -12.97 -27.29 36.39
CA GLY A 336 -12.60 -26.26 37.38
C GLY A 336 -11.10 -25.97 37.39
N ALA A 337 -10.25 -26.99 37.25
CA ALA A 337 -8.79 -26.83 37.16
C ALA A 337 -8.36 -26.08 35.89
N ALA A 338 -9.05 -26.28 34.76
CA ALA A 338 -8.74 -25.61 33.50
C ALA A 338 -8.96 -24.09 33.52
N PHE A 339 -9.76 -23.56 34.46
CA PHE A 339 -9.89 -22.11 34.69
C PHE A 339 -8.67 -21.48 35.40
N GLY A 340 -7.68 -22.29 35.82
CA GLY A 340 -6.42 -21.83 36.40
C GLY A 340 -6.53 -21.36 37.86
N ASP A 341 -5.39 -21.04 38.47
CA ASP A 341 -5.29 -20.74 39.92
C ASP A 341 -5.89 -19.39 40.32
N THR A 342 -6.21 -18.55 39.35
CA THR A 342 -6.89 -17.27 39.57
C THR A 342 -8.34 -17.43 40.04
N TYR A 343 -8.96 -18.59 39.82
CA TYR A 343 -10.30 -18.91 40.31
C TYR A 343 -10.28 -19.63 41.66
N ALA A 344 -11.01 -19.08 42.64
CA ALA A 344 -11.39 -19.79 43.86
C ALA A 344 -12.46 -20.83 43.52
N LYS A 345 -12.13 -22.11 43.71
CA LYS A 345 -12.95 -23.25 43.27
C LYS A 345 -13.67 -23.89 44.45
N GLU A 346 -14.95 -24.14 44.27
CA GLU A 346 -15.78 -24.88 45.22
C GLU A 346 -16.57 -25.95 44.46
N TYR A 347 -16.72 -27.11 45.07
CA TYR A 347 -17.39 -28.25 44.46
C TYR A 347 -18.48 -28.79 45.38
N LEU A 348 -19.70 -28.87 44.86
CA LEU A 348 -20.84 -29.54 45.48
C LEU A 348 -21.01 -30.92 44.82
N ALA A 349 -20.69 -31.98 45.56
CA ALA A 349 -20.86 -33.36 45.12
C ALA A 349 -22.15 -33.95 45.69
N ASP A 350 -23.00 -34.50 44.82
CA ASP A 350 -24.34 -35.02 45.14
C ASP A 350 -25.16 -34.09 46.06
N PRO A 351 -25.27 -32.79 45.75
CA PRO A 351 -26.01 -31.86 46.59
C PRO A 351 -27.52 -32.10 46.49
N SER A 352 -28.23 -31.74 47.57
CA SER A 352 -29.67 -31.54 47.51
C SER A 352 -30.02 -30.20 46.84
N LEU A 353 -31.26 -30.06 46.36
CA LEU A 353 -31.77 -28.80 45.83
C LEU A 353 -31.63 -27.65 46.84
N ALA A 354 -31.93 -27.92 48.11
CA ALA A 354 -31.78 -26.94 49.20
C ALA A 354 -30.32 -26.48 49.37
N ALA A 355 -29.35 -27.38 49.24
CA ALA A 355 -27.93 -27.04 49.35
C ALA A 355 -27.45 -26.14 48.20
N VAL A 356 -27.91 -26.42 46.97
CA VAL A 356 -27.58 -25.60 45.78
C VAL A 356 -28.16 -24.20 45.89
N THR A 357 -29.45 -24.10 46.22
CA THR A 357 -30.16 -22.82 46.36
C THR A 357 -29.62 -21.99 47.52
N GLU A 358 -29.37 -22.59 48.68
CA GLU A 358 -28.74 -21.91 49.81
C GLU A 358 -27.33 -21.42 49.44
N ARG A 359 -26.55 -22.20 48.70
CA ARG A 359 -25.18 -21.79 48.34
C ARG A 359 -25.17 -20.62 47.39
N LEU A 360 -25.98 -20.63 46.34
CA LEU A 360 -26.12 -19.52 45.40
C LEU A 360 -26.66 -18.26 46.10
N ALA A 361 -27.61 -18.41 47.02
CA ALA A 361 -28.08 -17.31 47.86
C ALA A 361 -26.96 -16.74 48.77
N ARG A 362 -26.11 -17.60 49.36
CA ARG A 362 -24.95 -17.14 50.15
C ARG A 362 -23.89 -16.43 49.29
N LEU A 363 -23.73 -16.83 48.02
CA LEU A 363 -22.88 -16.12 47.07
C LEU A 363 -23.46 -14.73 46.76
N SER A 364 -24.78 -14.57 46.69
CA SER A 364 -25.46 -13.26 46.53
C SER A 364 -25.35 -12.32 47.72
N ALA A 365 -25.18 -12.85 48.93
CA ALA A 365 -25.08 -12.05 50.14
C ALA A 365 -23.72 -11.33 50.32
N ARG A 366 -22.71 -11.65 49.48
CA ARG A 366 -21.37 -11.04 49.55
C ARG A 366 -20.93 -10.58 48.15
N ARG A 367 -21.00 -9.27 47.91
CA ARG A 367 -20.48 -8.65 46.67
C ARG A 367 -19.03 -9.09 46.42
N HIS A 368 -18.73 -9.35 45.15
CA HIS A 368 -17.42 -9.80 44.71
C HIS A 368 -17.12 -9.19 43.33
N ASP A 369 -15.98 -8.50 43.21
CA ASP A 369 -15.60 -7.68 42.05
C ASP A 369 -14.96 -8.49 40.90
N GLY A 370 -15.46 -9.71 40.65
CA GLY A 370 -14.85 -10.62 39.67
C GLY A 370 -15.82 -11.70 39.16
N PRO A 371 -15.44 -12.43 38.10
CA PRO A 371 -16.35 -13.33 37.39
C PRO A 371 -16.77 -14.53 38.25
N LEU A 372 -18.04 -14.92 38.12
CA LEU A 372 -18.59 -16.16 38.66
C LEU A 372 -18.85 -17.14 37.51
N VAL A 373 -18.25 -18.32 37.58
CA VAL A 373 -18.57 -19.45 36.70
C VAL A 373 -19.30 -20.53 37.50
N VAL A 374 -20.49 -20.91 37.06
CA VAL A 374 -21.27 -22.02 37.63
C VAL A 374 -21.30 -23.14 36.60
N TYR A 375 -20.68 -24.28 36.91
CA TYR A 375 -20.66 -25.45 36.04
C TYR A 375 -21.52 -26.55 36.66
N VAL A 376 -22.50 -27.05 35.92
CA VAL A 376 -23.43 -28.09 36.38
C VAL A 376 -23.26 -29.34 35.53
N ARG A 377 -22.99 -30.47 36.21
CA ARG A 377 -22.87 -31.80 35.62
C ARG A 377 -23.86 -32.76 36.31
N GLY A 378 -24.79 -33.31 35.55
CA GLY A 378 -25.82 -34.23 36.05
C GLY A 378 -26.92 -34.50 35.02
N TYR A 379 -27.97 -35.22 35.42
CA TYR A 379 -29.14 -35.39 34.54
C TYR A 379 -29.98 -34.12 34.43
N ALA A 380 -30.50 -33.90 33.23
CA ALA A 380 -31.67 -33.06 33.01
C ALA A 380 -32.89 -33.96 32.79
N LEU A 381 -34.04 -33.58 33.33
CA LEU A 381 -35.32 -34.28 33.21
C LEU A 381 -36.25 -33.51 32.27
N PRO A 382 -37.14 -34.20 31.52
CA PRO A 382 -38.08 -33.54 30.63
C PRO A 382 -39.08 -32.68 31.42
N GLY A 383 -39.22 -31.41 31.04
CA GLY A 383 -40.18 -30.47 31.64
C GLY A 383 -41.60 -30.65 31.10
N ARG A 384 -42.64 -30.48 31.95
CA ARG A 384 -44.04 -30.71 31.56
C ARG A 384 -44.71 -29.57 30.76
N ARG A 385 -44.21 -28.32 30.75
CA ARG A 385 -44.61 -27.17 29.87
C ARG A 385 -43.54 -26.08 29.78
N SER A 386 -43.42 -25.42 28.61
CA SER A 386 -42.77 -24.14 28.19
C SER A 386 -41.45 -23.60 28.82
N GLY A 387 -40.88 -24.19 29.88
CA GLY A 387 -39.68 -23.68 30.59
C GLY A 387 -38.37 -24.44 30.35
N GLY A 388 -38.36 -25.40 29.43
CA GLY A 388 -37.18 -26.21 29.10
C GLY A 388 -36.90 -27.37 30.08
N PRO A 389 -35.72 -28.01 29.97
CA PRO A 389 -35.28 -29.11 30.84
C PRO A 389 -35.11 -28.72 32.31
N ASN A 390 -35.43 -29.66 33.21
CA ASN A 390 -35.28 -29.53 34.65
C ASN A 390 -33.98 -30.19 35.13
N LEU A 391 -33.11 -29.46 35.80
CA LEU A 391 -31.89 -29.96 36.42
C LEU A 391 -32.23 -30.83 37.65
N ALA A 392 -31.71 -32.06 37.67
CA ALA A 392 -31.89 -33.00 38.78
C ALA A 392 -30.72 -32.96 39.76
N PHE A 393 -31.06 -32.95 41.05
CA PHE A 393 -30.17 -33.00 42.21
C PHE A 393 -30.39 -34.32 42.97
N ARG A 394 -29.61 -34.55 44.05
CA ARG A 394 -29.62 -35.84 44.77
C ARG A 394 -31.02 -36.26 45.24
N ASP A 395 -31.79 -35.32 45.77
CA ASP A 395 -33.13 -35.47 46.33
C ASP A 395 -34.25 -35.18 45.32
N SER A 396 -33.91 -34.99 44.04
CA SER A 396 -34.91 -34.73 43.00
C SER A 396 -35.70 -35.98 42.64
N ASP A 397 -37.02 -35.80 42.57
CA ASP A 397 -37.99 -36.80 42.13
C ASP A 397 -38.63 -36.32 40.80
N PRO A 398 -38.46 -37.06 39.69
CA PRO A 398 -39.02 -36.72 38.38
C PRO A 398 -40.54 -36.52 38.36
N ASP A 399 -41.26 -37.13 39.29
CA ASP A 399 -42.71 -37.01 39.43
C ASP A 399 -43.15 -35.82 40.29
N ARG A 400 -42.20 -35.15 40.96
CA ARG A 400 -42.43 -34.02 41.86
C ARG A 400 -41.72 -32.74 41.39
N PRO A 401 -42.42 -31.82 40.71
CA PRO A 401 -41.81 -30.63 40.12
C PRO A 401 -41.27 -29.62 41.15
N ASP A 402 -41.62 -29.74 42.43
CA ASP A 402 -41.08 -28.93 43.55
C ASP A 402 -39.65 -29.31 43.94
N THR A 403 -39.09 -30.39 43.38
CA THR A 403 -37.78 -30.95 43.74
C THR A 403 -36.70 -30.72 42.69
N VAL A 404 -36.97 -29.91 41.65
CA VAL A 404 -36.06 -29.64 40.52
C VAL A 404 -35.96 -28.14 40.22
N LEU A 405 -34.92 -27.71 39.49
CA LEU A 405 -34.81 -26.34 38.97
C LEU A 405 -34.79 -26.34 37.45
N THR A 406 -35.42 -25.36 36.82
CA THR A 406 -35.15 -25.12 35.39
C THR A 406 -33.75 -24.54 35.22
N GLY A 407 -33.17 -24.68 34.02
CA GLY A 407 -31.93 -23.96 33.67
C GLY A 407 -32.07 -22.44 33.85
N GLU A 408 -33.26 -21.90 33.58
CA GLU A 408 -33.57 -20.48 33.78
C GLU A 408 -33.57 -20.07 35.27
N ASP A 409 -34.13 -20.90 36.15
CA ASP A 409 -34.14 -20.61 37.59
C ASP A 409 -32.71 -20.61 38.17
N LEU A 410 -31.87 -21.56 37.75
CA LEU A 410 -30.47 -21.58 38.13
C LEU A 410 -29.73 -20.33 37.60
N PHE A 411 -29.97 -19.97 36.34
CA PHE A 411 -29.39 -18.77 35.74
C PHE A 411 -29.79 -17.51 36.52
N ARG A 412 -31.07 -17.37 36.88
CA ARG A 412 -31.58 -16.27 37.70
C ARG A 412 -30.93 -16.21 39.08
N LEU A 413 -30.78 -17.36 39.74
CA LEU A 413 -30.08 -17.46 41.04
C LEU A 413 -28.60 -17.06 40.92
N ALA A 414 -27.92 -17.49 39.86
CA ALA A 414 -26.52 -17.16 39.62
C ALA A 414 -26.32 -15.65 39.31
N THR A 415 -27.20 -15.05 38.50
CA THR A 415 -27.16 -13.60 38.20
C THR A 415 -27.47 -12.73 39.43
N GLY A 416 -28.23 -13.26 40.39
CA GLY A 416 -28.44 -12.62 41.69
C GLY A 416 -27.19 -12.53 42.57
N SER A 417 -26.08 -13.18 42.20
CA SER A 417 -24.84 -13.24 43.01
C SER A 417 -24.15 -11.88 43.25
N GLY A 418 -24.46 -10.86 42.44
CA GLY A 418 -23.78 -9.57 42.50
C GLY A 418 -22.35 -9.59 41.94
N ALA A 419 -21.99 -10.62 41.18
CA ALA A 419 -20.74 -10.68 40.42
C ALA A 419 -20.78 -9.73 39.21
N ASP A 420 -19.61 -9.19 38.84
CA ASP A 420 -19.47 -8.29 37.68
C ASP A 420 -19.68 -9.01 36.34
N GLN A 421 -19.49 -10.33 36.33
CA GLN A 421 -19.78 -11.21 35.21
C GLN A 421 -20.25 -12.57 35.70
N VAL A 422 -21.20 -13.19 35.00
CA VAL A 422 -21.70 -14.54 35.33
C VAL A 422 -21.71 -15.43 34.09
N LEU A 423 -21.09 -16.60 34.18
CA LEU A 423 -21.15 -17.66 33.17
C LEU A 423 -21.76 -18.93 33.77
N VAL A 424 -22.86 -19.42 33.21
CA VAL A 424 -23.48 -20.69 33.58
C VAL A 424 -23.21 -21.72 32.48
N LEU A 425 -22.61 -22.84 32.85
CA LEU A 425 -22.30 -23.95 31.97
C LEU A 425 -23.15 -25.15 32.38
N LEU A 426 -24.15 -25.49 31.57
CA LEU A 426 -25.00 -26.66 31.77
C LEU A 426 -24.48 -27.80 30.91
N ASP A 427 -23.78 -28.74 31.53
CA ASP A 427 -23.29 -29.97 30.91
C ASP A 427 -24.18 -31.13 31.38
N THR A 428 -25.33 -31.31 30.73
CA THR A 428 -26.35 -32.25 31.23
C THR A 428 -26.53 -33.49 30.37
N VAL A 429 -27.01 -34.55 31.01
CA VAL A 429 -27.27 -35.86 30.39
C VAL A 429 -28.77 -36.14 30.36
N ARG A 430 -29.25 -36.75 29.28
CA ARG A 430 -30.61 -37.29 29.20
C ARG A 430 -30.69 -38.66 29.87
N PRO A 431 -31.66 -38.90 30.76
CA PRO A 431 -31.91 -40.22 31.32
C PRO A 431 -32.14 -41.27 30.21
N PRO A 432 -31.75 -42.54 30.43
CA PRO A 432 -32.09 -43.62 29.51
C PRO A 432 -33.60 -43.66 29.22
N GLY A 433 -33.98 -43.85 27.96
CA GLY A 433 -35.39 -43.99 27.56
C GLY A 433 -36.20 -42.68 27.51
N SER A 434 -35.59 -41.51 27.71
CA SER A 434 -36.28 -40.20 27.72
C SER A 434 -36.53 -39.57 26.33
N GLY A 435 -36.09 -40.20 25.23
CA GLY A 435 -36.25 -39.70 23.86
C GLY A 435 -35.33 -38.51 23.51
N ASP A 436 -35.40 -38.03 22.26
CA ASP A 436 -34.57 -36.96 21.69
C ASP A 436 -35.31 -35.67 21.31
N GLY A 437 -36.64 -35.66 21.43
CA GLY A 437 -37.48 -34.52 21.06
C GLY A 437 -37.49 -33.33 22.03
N TRP A 438 -36.55 -33.22 22.96
CA TRP A 438 -36.51 -32.14 23.95
C TRP A 438 -35.10 -31.64 24.23
N GLY A 439 -34.99 -30.35 24.54
CA GLY A 439 -33.73 -29.67 24.81
C GLY A 439 -33.97 -28.26 25.33
N TYR A 440 -32.89 -27.56 25.66
CA TYR A 440 -32.96 -26.19 26.19
C TYR A 440 -33.55 -25.23 25.14
N PRO A 441 -34.71 -24.60 25.38
CA PRO A 441 -35.23 -23.57 24.47
C PRO A 441 -34.30 -22.34 24.47
N PRO A 442 -34.38 -21.47 23.45
CA PRO A 442 -33.76 -20.16 23.53
C PRO A 442 -34.28 -19.42 24.77
N LEU A 443 -33.39 -18.91 25.61
CA LEU A 443 -33.75 -18.05 26.74
C LEU A 443 -34.31 -16.72 26.20
N SER A 444 -35.52 -16.35 26.63
CA SER A 444 -36.15 -15.05 26.31
C SER A 444 -36.44 -14.29 27.60
N MET A 445 -35.59 -13.34 27.98
CA MET A 445 -35.77 -12.54 29.20
C MET A 445 -35.42 -11.07 28.95
N GLU A 446 -36.20 -10.15 29.51
CA GLU A 446 -35.83 -8.73 29.65
C GLU A 446 -34.87 -8.58 30.84
N LEU A 447 -33.57 -8.67 30.59
CA LEU A 447 -32.55 -8.46 31.62
C LEU A 447 -32.07 -7.01 31.63
N ARG A 448 -32.08 -6.39 32.81
CA ARG A 448 -31.66 -5.00 33.06
C ARG A 448 -30.41 -4.96 33.94
N THR A 449 -29.23 -5.22 33.41
CA THR A 449 -27.96 -4.91 34.11
C THR A 449 -26.83 -4.57 33.13
N ALA A 450 -25.91 -3.69 33.56
CA ALA A 450 -24.72 -3.30 32.80
C ALA A 450 -23.59 -4.37 32.78
N SER A 451 -23.68 -5.38 33.64
CA SER A 451 -22.74 -6.51 33.76
C SER A 451 -23.08 -7.67 32.81
N TRP A 452 -22.05 -8.33 32.25
CA TRP A 452 -22.22 -9.42 31.27
C TRP A 452 -22.66 -10.72 31.92
N THR A 453 -23.63 -11.38 31.29
CA THR A 453 -24.10 -12.70 31.73
C THR A 453 -24.22 -13.62 30.53
N GLY A 454 -23.86 -14.89 30.72
CA GLY A 454 -23.84 -15.88 29.66
C GLY A 454 -24.22 -17.28 30.14
N GLN A 455 -24.90 -18.05 29.29
CA GLN A 455 -25.19 -19.47 29.48
C GLN A 455 -24.74 -20.28 28.26
N ILE A 456 -24.05 -21.39 28.50
CA ILE A 456 -23.78 -22.44 27.51
C ILE A 456 -24.51 -23.70 27.99
N SER A 457 -25.36 -24.27 27.14
CA SER A 457 -26.15 -25.45 27.49
C SER A 457 -25.91 -26.58 26.50
N VAL A 458 -25.57 -27.75 27.03
CA VAL A 458 -25.35 -28.99 26.29
C VAL A 458 -26.17 -30.09 26.93
N LEU A 459 -26.83 -30.90 26.11
CA LEU A 459 -27.70 -31.99 26.54
C LEU A 459 -27.40 -33.26 25.74
N VAL A 460 -26.54 -34.12 26.27
CA VAL A 460 -26.09 -35.36 25.61
C VAL A 460 -26.90 -36.59 26.05
N PRO A 461 -27.03 -37.64 25.22
CA PRO A 461 -27.59 -38.91 25.68
C PRO A 461 -26.66 -39.59 26.71
N HIS A 462 -27.22 -40.46 27.57
CA HIS A 462 -26.46 -41.23 28.57
C HIS A 462 -25.54 -42.32 27.96
N ASP A 463 -25.62 -42.58 26.66
CA ASP A 463 -24.86 -43.65 25.99
C ASP A 463 -23.34 -43.55 26.26
N ALA A 464 -22.71 -44.72 26.41
CA ALA A 464 -21.30 -44.83 26.82
C ALA A 464 -20.36 -44.04 25.90
N GLY A 465 -19.70 -43.00 26.44
CA GLY A 465 -18.71 -42.19 25.75
C GLY A 465 -19.13 -40.74 25.50
N TRP A 466 -20.43 -40.43 25.51
CA TRP A 466 -20.94 -39.07 25.31
C TRP A 466 -21.00 -38.25 26.60
N ASP A 467 -21.05 -38.93 27.74
CA ASP A 467 -21.14 -38.37 29.09
C ASP A 467 -19.85 -37.66 29.55
N ARG A 468 -18.75 -37.73 28.80
CA ARG A 468 -17.55 -36.93 29.07
C ARG A 468 -17.26 -35.87 28.02
N LEU A 469 -18.03 -35.86 26.93
CA LEU A 469 -17.68 -35.15 25.71
C LEU A 469 -17.46 -33.65 25.94
N PHE A 470 -18.46 -32.95 26.47
CA PHE A 470 -18.40 -31.49 26.62
C PHE A 470 -17.32 -31.05 27.61
N GLY A 471 -17.29 -31.64 28.81
CA GLY A 471 -16.28 -31.32 29.81
C GLY A 471 -14.85 -31.56 29.33
N SER A 472 -14.55 -32.71 28.71
CA SER A 472 -13.19 -33.01 28.24
C SER A 472 -12.77 -32.14 27.06
N TRP A 473 -13.69 -31.85 26.13
CA TRP A 473 -13.44 -30.91 25.04
C TRP A 473 -13.24 -29.47 25.53
N LEU A 474 -14.02 -29.04 26.53
CA LEU A 474 -13.88 -27.71 27.15
C LEU A 474 -12.52 -27.59 27.86
N VAL A 475 -12.05 -28.64 28.53
CA VAL A 475 -10.70 -28.68 29.13
C VAL A 475 -9.62 -28.51 28.07
N ARG A 476 -9.71 -29.20 26.93
CA ARG A 476 -8.78 -29.00 25.79
C ARG A 476 -8.81 -27.55 25.30
N LEU A 477 -10.01 -27.01 25.06
CA LEU A 477 -10.19 -25.64 24.58
C LEU A 477 -9.58 -24.60 25.52
N LEU A 478 -9.84 -24.72 26.83
CA LEU A 478 -9.32 -23.76 27.83
C LEU A 478 -7.80 -23.84 27.99
N ARG A 479 -7.17 -24.99 27.68
CA ARG A 479 -5.71 -25.18 27.78
C ARG A 479 -4.95 -24.77 26.53
N HIS A 480 -5.51 -24.97 25.35
CA HIS A 480 -4.78 -24.84 24.07
C HIS A 480 -5.39 -23.81 23.10
N GLY A 481 -6.61 -23.36 23.37
CA GLY A 481 -7.40 -22.58 22.42
C GLY A 481 -8.05 -23.42 21.32
N PRO A 482 -8.86 -22.80 20.44
CA PRO A 482 -9.59 -23.50 19.39
C PRO A 482 -8.67 -23.94 18.24
N ASP A 483 -8.92 -25.10 17.65
CA ASP A 483 -8.10 -25.64 16.54
C ASP A 483 -8.36 -24.88 15.23
N SER A 484 -9.55 -24.32 15.09
CA SER A 484 -9.96 -23.51 13.94
C SER A 484 -10.65 -22.21 14.37
N GLY A 485 -10.22 -21.07 13.81
CA GLY A 485 -10.86 -19.79 14.03
C GLY A 485 -10.19 -18.66 13.25
N PRO A 486 -10.94 -17.71 12.65
CA PRO A 486 -10.38 -16.56 11.96
C PRO A 486 -9.73 -15.56 12.91
N GLN A 487 -8.81 -14.79 12.34
CA GLN A 487 -8.03 -13.74 12.99
C GLN A 487 -8.92 -12.76 13.78
N GLY A 488 -8.58 -12.51 15.06
CA GLY A 488 -9.12 -11.38 15.84
C GLY A 488 -10.21 -11.71 16.87
N TRP A 489 -10.27 -12.95 17.38
CA TRP A 489 -11.34 -13.38 18.30
C TRP A 489 -10.89 -13.57 19.76
N GLY A 490 -9.88 -12.82 20.20
CA GLY A 490 -9.37 -12.84 21.59
C GLY A 490 -8.48 -14.04 21.94
N TRP A 491 -8.39 -15.04 21.06
CA TRP A 491 -7.51 -16.20 21.19
C TRP A 491 -6.18 -16.03 20.42
N ALA A 492 -5.90 -14.87 19.82
CA ALA A 492 -4.64 -14.67 19.09
C ALA A 492 -3.47 -14.48 20.06
N PRO A 493 -2.22 -14.81 19.68
CA PRO A 493 -1.03 -14.62 20.54
C PRO A 493 -0.83 -13.21 21.09
N ARG A 494 -1.41 -12.19 20.46
CA ARG A 494 -1.40 -10.79 20.92
C ARG A 494 -2.40 -10.49 22.04
N ASP A 495 -3.46 -11.30 22.15
CA ASP A 495 -4.55 -11.08 23.09
C ASP A 495 -4.22 -11.69 24.45
N ARG A 496 -4.16 -10.86 25.51
CA ARG A 496 -3.75 -11.34 26.85
C ARG A 496 -4.83 -12.16 27.57
N PHE A 497 -6.10 -11.91 27.29
CA PHE A 497 -7.23 -12.51 27.99
C PHE A 497 -8.37 -12.84 27.02
N ILE A 498 -9.11 -13.92 27.28
CA ILE A 498 -10.31 -14.32 26.50
C ILE A 498 -11.62 -14.00 27.22
N THR A 499 -12.58 -13.41 26.49
CA THR A 499 -13.86 -12.94 27.04
C THR A 499 -14.80 -14.13 27.17
N GLY A 500 -15.83 -14.01 28.02
CA GLY A 500 -16.88 -15.03 28.02
C GLY A 500 -17.64 -15.15 26.68
N GLY A 501 -17.77 -14.05 25.92
CA GLY A 501 -18.35 -14.08 24.57
C GLY A 501 -17.45 -14.72 23.51
N GLU A 502 -16.13 -14.71 23.71
CA GLU A 502 -15.15 -15.36 22.83
C GLU A 502 -15.06 -16.85 23.13
N LEU A 503 -15.14 -17.24 24.41
CA LEU A 503 -15.29 -18.64 24.81
C LEU A 503 -16.56 -19.25 24.19
N MET A 504 -17.70 -18.56 24.29
CA MET A 504 -18.96 -18.99 23.67
C MET A 504 -18.86 -19.14 22.15
N ARG A 505 -18.20 -18.20 21.47
CA ARG A 505 -17.99 -18.28 20.03
C ARG A 505 -17.09 -19.44 19.63
N ALA A 506 -15.99 -19.65 20.37
CA ALA A 506 -15.14 -20.83 20.18
C ALA A 506 -15.94 -22.14 20.35
N VAL A 507 -16.86 -22.18 21.33
CA VAL A 507 -17.78 -23.32 21.54
C VAL A 507 -18.77 -23.50 20.40
N ALA A 508 -19.19 -22.44 19.72
CA ALA A 508 -20.10 -22.58 18.59
C ALA A 508 -19.40 -23.09 17.31
N LEU A 509 -18.09 -22.85 17.17
CA LEU A 509 -17.37 -23.02 15.91
C LEU A 509 -16.39 -24.19 15.90
N ASP A 510 -15.75 -24.46 17.03
CA ASP A 510 -14.78 -25.55 17.20
C ASP A 510 -15.42 -26.79 17.84
N TRP A 511 -16.76 -26.84 17.89
CA TRP A 511 -17.52 -28.01 18.32
C TRP A 511 -17.45 -29.09 17.25
N PRO A 512 -17.09 -30.35 17.57
CA PRO A 512 -16.93 -31.37 16.54
C PRO A 512 -18.30 -31.74 15.94
N GLY A 513 -18.40 -31.68 14.62
CA GLY A 513 -19.68 -31.61 13.88
C GLY A 513 -20.55 -32.87 13.84
N ASP A 514 -20.10 -34.00 14.38
CA ASP A 514 -20.76 -35.32 14.20
C ASP A 514 -21.58 -35.80 15.43
N TYR A 515 -22.14 -34.88 16.22
CA TYR A 515 -22.65 -35.20 17.57
C TYR A 515 -24.17 -34.98 17.79
N PRO A 516 -24.79 -35.71 18.74
CA PRO A 516 -26.24 -35.74 18.93
C PRO A 516 -26.87 -34.42 19.45
N SER A 517 -26.07 -33.44 19.89
CA SER A 517 -26.56 -32.13 20.31
C SER A 517 -25.51 -31.04 20.11
N THR A 518 -25.90 -29.92 19.50
CA THR A 518 -25.08 -28.70 19.37
C THR A 518 -25.22 -27.84 20.63
N PRO A 519 -24.12 -27.28 21.18
CA PRO A 519 -24.18 -26.34 22.29
C PRO A 519 -25.08 -25.14 21.98
N ARG A 520 -25.90 -24.74 22.97
CA ARG A 520 -26.76 -23.56 22.87
C ARG A 520 -26.21 -22.43 23.74
N ASN A 521 -25.87 -21.32 23.10
CA ASN A 521 -25.35 -20.13 23.75
C ASN A 521 -26.45 -19.08 23.92
N PHE A 522 -26.49 -18.44 25.09
CA PHE A 522 -27.28 -17.24 25.37
C PHE A 522 -26.39 -16.25 26.11
N ALA A 523 -26.40 -14.97 25.74
CA ALA A 523 -25.66 -13.94 26.47
C ALA A 523 -26.32 -12.57 26.37
N THR A 524 -26.12 -11.75 27.40
CA THR A 524 -26.54 -10.34 27.44
C THR A 524 -25.48 -9.47 28.15
N GLY A 525 -25.45 -8.17 27.87
CA GLY A 525 -24.44 -7.24 28.41
C GLY A 525 -23.11 -7.25 27.63
N VAL A 526 -22.09 -6.54 28.15
CA VAL A 526 -20.78 -6.38 27.48
C VAL A 526 -19.70 -7.26 28.13
N PRO A 527 -19.22 -8.32 27.46
CA PRO A 527 -18.28 -9.26 28.07
C PRO A 527 -16.94 -8.61 28.40
N ARG A 528 -16.42 -8.89 29.59
CA ARG A 528 -15.11 -8.44 30.09
C ARG A 528 -14.19 -9.64 30.31
N GLU A 529 -13.10 -9.37 31.00
CA GLU A 529 -12.07 -10.26 31.59
C GLU A 529 -12.57 -11.62 32.04
N LEU A 530 -12.39 -12.75 31.34
CA LEU A 530 -12.80 -14.06 31.88
C LEU A 530 -11.61 -14.90 32.33
N LEU A 531 -10.67 -15.21 31.43
CA LEU A 531 -9.45 -15.93 31.80
C LEU A 531 -8.25 -15.52 30.93
N PRO A 532 -7.01 -15.75 31.38
CA PRO A 532 -5.81 -15.56 30.56
C PRO A 532 -5.90 -16.37 29.25
N ASN A 533 -5.43 -15.79 28.16
CA ASN A 533 -5.32 -16.51 26.89
C ASN A 533 -4.10 -17.45 26.96
N PRO A 534 -4.26 -18.78 26.83
CA PRO A 534 -3.12 -19.70 26.86
C PRO A 534 -2.12 -19.44 25.73
N ARG A 535 -2.51 -18.77 24.65
CA ARG A 535 -1.63 -18.44 23.50
C ARG A 535 -0.81 -17.17 23.69
N TYR A 536 -1.04 -16.37 24.74
CA TYR A 536 -0.38 -15.08 24.93
C TYR A 536 1.13 -15.17 25.20
N ALA A 537 1.59 -16.24 25.87
CA ALA A 537 3.00 -16.45 26.20
C ALA A 537 3.92 -16.49 24.96
N LEU A 538 3.34 -16.66 23.78
CA LEU A 538 4.03 -16.80 22.50
C LEU A 538 4.54 -15.45 21.96
N ARG A 539 4.03 -14.33 22.48
CA ARG A 539 4.54 -12.98 22.17
C ARG A 539 5.96 -12.76 22.68
N ASP A 540 6.34 -13.45 23.75
CA ASP A 540 7.62 -13.24 24.43
C ASP A 540 8.69 -14.26 23.96
N PHE A 541 8.39 -15.05 22.90
CA PHE A 541 9.30 -15.95 22.17
C PHE A 541 10.16 -16.89 23.04
N PRO A 542 9.55 -17.76 23.87
CA PRO A 542 10.33 -18.67 24.73
C PRO A 542 11.09 -19.70 23.90
N ASP A 543 12.39 -19.87 24.15
CA ASP A 543 13.26 -20.83 23.46
C ASP A 543 12.89 -22.30 23.75
N ASP A 544 12.16 -22.55 24.84
CA ASP A 544 11.74 -23.87 25.33
C ASP A 544 10.37 -24.32 24.80
N LEU A 545 9.71 -23.48 24.00
CA LEU A 545 8.35 -23.77 23.53
C LEU A 545 8.33 -24.79 22.38
N ASN A 546 7.65 -25.91 22.60
CA ASN A 546 7.44 -26.93 21.57
C ASN A 546 6.33 -26.54 20.60
N LEU A 547 6.72 -25.95 19.47
CA LEU A 547 5.80 -25.41 18.46
C LEU A 547 4.97 -26.47 17.73
N ALA A 548 5.34 -27.76 17.82
CA ALA A 548 4.57 -28.87 17.26
C ALA A 548 3.22 -29.08 17.97
N ASP A 549 3.07 -28.56 19.19
CA ASP A 549 1.88 -28.77 20.02
C ASP A 549 0.69 -27.86 19.63
N PHE A 550 0.86 -26.95 18.67
CA PHE A 550 -0.11 -25.89 18.34
C PHE A 550 -0.75 -25.97 16.93
N GLY A 551 -0.27 -26.85 16.03
CA GLY A 551 -0.86 -27.11 14.70
C GLY A 551 -0.52 -26.10 13.57
N GLU A 552 -0.90 -26.41 12.32
CA GLU A 552 -0.53 -25.64 11.12
C GLU A 552 -1.22 -24.26 11.03
N ALA A 553 -2.50 -24.18 11.41
CA ALA A 553 -3.25 -22.92 11.41
C ALA A 553 -2.58 -21.88 12.32
N TYR A 554 -2.06 -22.35 13.47
CA TYR A 554 -1.29 -21.53 14.39
C TYR A 554 0.06 -21.09 13.81
N ALA A 555 0.81 -22.01 13.17
CA ALA A 555 2.10 -21.67 12.55
C ALA A 555 1.95 -20.59 11.47
N GLN A 556 0.83 -20.62 10.72
CA GLN A 556 0.50 -19.61 9.73
C GLN A 556 0.22 -18.23 10.35
N GLU A 557 -0.49 -18.17 11.47
CA GLU A 557 -0.76 -16.93 12.18
C GLU A 557 0.49 -16.32 12.81
N ALA A 558 1.31 -17.16 13.45
CA ALA A 558 2.59 -16.75 14.00
C ALA A 558 3.52 -16.20 12.90
N ALA A 559 3.61 -16.89 11.77
CA ALA A 559 4.39 -16.43 10.61
C ALA A 559 3.91 -15.08 10.06
N ALA A 560 2.59 -14.86 9.99
CA ALA A 560 2.03 -13.59 9.53
C ALA A 560 2.41 -12.43 10.47
N PHE A 561 2.29 -12.62 11.79
CA PHE A 561 2.69 -11.61 12.77
C PHE A 561 4.20 -11.33 12.72
N LEU A 562 5.02 -12.38 12.72
CA LEU A 562 6.48 -12.27 12.62
C LEU A 562 6.93 -11.57 11.33
N GLY A 563 6.24 -11.84 10.22
CA GLY A 563 6.47 -11.16 8.95
C GLY A 563 6.17 -9.66 9.00
N GLU A 564 5.17 -9.21 9.78
CA GLU A 564 4.92 -7.78 10.00
C GLU A 564 6.05 -7.14 10.80
N VAL A 565 6.50 -7.79 11.89
CA VAL A 565 7.63 -7.31 12.72
C VAL A 565 8.90 -7.15 11.86
N ILE A 566 9.15 -8.09 10.95
CA ILE A 566 10.29 -8.00 10.02
C ILE A 566 10.12 -6.83 9.04
N ARG A 567 8.90 -6.58 8.54
CA ARG A 567 8.61 -5.51 7.56
C ARG A 567 8.53 -4.12 8.17
N ASP A 568 8.35 -3.99 9.48
CA ASP A 568 8.29 -2.69 10.13
C ASP A 568 9.69 -2.07 10.28
N SER A 569 9.87 -0.90 9.68
CA SER A 569 11.11 -0.13 9.77
C SER A 569 11.34 0.52 11.14
N ALA A 570 10.31 0.61 11.97
CA ALA A 570 10.38 1.16 13.32
C ALA A 570 10.85 0.13 14.36
N ASP A 571 10.71 -1.17 14.07
CA ASP A 571 11.08 -2.24 14.99
C ASP A 571 12.59 -2.40 15.14
N SER A 572 12.98 -2.79 16.36
CA SER A 572 14.39 -2.91 16.72
C SER A 572 15.08 -4.03 15.89
N PRO A 573 16.37 -3.90 15.56
CA PRO A 573 17.11 -4.97 14.89
C PRO A 573 17.05 -6.30 15.64
N GLU A 574 17.05 -6.27 16.98
CA GLU A 574 16.99 -7.47 17.82
C GLU A 574 15.63 -8.18 17.76
N ASP A 575 14.53 -7.43 17.69
CA ASP A 575 13.20 -8.01 17.54
C ASP A 575 13.03 -8.63 16.15
N ARG A 576 13.59 -7.98 15.12
CA ARG A 576 13.63 -8.51 13.75
C ARG A 576 14.45 -9.79 13.64
N GLU A 577 15.63 -9.83 14.25
CA GLU A 577 16.47 -11.03 14.24
C GLU A 577 15.80 -12.21 14.98
N ARG A 578 15.15 -11.93 16.11
CA ARG A 578 14.34 -12.93 16.83
C ARG A 578 13.15 -13.42 16.01
N ALA A 579 12.47 -12.53 15.30
CA ALA A 579 11.38 -12.88 14.40
C ALA A 579 11.85 -13.81 13.26
N VAL A 580 12.96 -13.46 12.60
CA VAL A 580 13.59 -14.29 11.54
C VAL A 580 13.98 -15.67 12.09
N SER A 581 14.66 -15.72 13.23
CA SER A 581 15.07 -16.96 13.89
C SER A 581 13.88 -17.86 14.21
N THR A 582 12.79 -17.27 14.69
CA THR A 582 11.54 -18.00 14.99
C THR A 582 10.88 -18.54 13.71
N MET A 583 10.83 -17.74 12.64
CA MET A 583 10.31 -18.22 11.35
C MET A 583 11.13 -19.38 10.78
N LEU A 584 12.46 -19.37 10.93
CA LEU A 584 13.30 -20.51 10.53
C LEU A 584 12.99 -21.79 11.32
N ARG A 585 12.70 -21.67 12.63
CA ARG A 585 12.29 -22.82 13.46
C ARG A 585 10.92 -23.38 13.07
N LEU A 586 10.03 -22.57 12.50
CA LEU A 586 8.74 -23.02 11.96
C LEU A 586 8.87 -23.80 10.64
N GLY A 587 10.05 -23.78 10.01
CA GLY A 587 10.38 -24.61 8.85
C GLY A 587 10.92 -23.81 7.65
N PRO A 588 11.45 -24.50 6.62
CA PRO A 588 12.13 -23.86 5.49
C PRO A 588 11.19 -22.96 4.67
N ASP A 589 9.92 -23.32 4.53
CA ASP A 589 8.93 -22.50 3.83
C ASP A 589 8.66 -21.17 4.56
N ARG A 590 8.65 -21.17 5.90
CA ARG A 590 8.55 -19.95 6.71
C ARG A 590 9.86 -19.16 6.70
N GLY A 591 11.00 -19.84 6.61
CA GLY A 591 12.28 -19.18 6.34
C GLY A 591 12.28 -18.36 5.04
N VAL A 592 11.67 -18.89 3.96
CA VAL A 592 11.52 -18.14 2.70
C VAL A 592 10.59 -16.94 2.89
N GLU A 593 9.48 -17.09 3.61
CA GLU A 593 8.58 -15.98 3.95
C GLU A 593 9.29 -14.86 4.74
N ALA A 594 10.18 -15.22 5.68
CA ALA A 594 10.99 -14.26 6.43
C ALA A 594 11.95 -13.47 5.52
N ALA A 595 12.58 -14.15 4.56
CA ALA A 595 13.49 -13.50 3.62
C ALA A 595 12.75 -12.57 2.64
N VAL A 596 11.54 -12.94 2.20
CA VAL A 596 10.67 -12.05 1.41
C VAL A 596 10.29 -10.80 2.23
N ALA A 597 9.96 -10.97 3.52
CA ALA A 597 9.67 -9.86 4.42
C ALA A 597 10.88 -8.91 4.60
N LEU A 598 12.11 -9.43 4.61
CA LEU A 598 13.34 -8.63 4.62
C LEU A 598 13.56 -7.86 3.31
N ASP A 599 13.25 -8.47 2.16
CA ASP A 599 13.33 -7.82 0.85
C ASP A 599 12.34 -6.65 0.74
N ASP A 600 11.11 -6.83 1.25
CA ASP A 600 10.12 -5.76 1.36
C ASP A 600 10.58 -4.62 2.30
N LEU A 601 11.22 -4.96 3.43
CA LEU A 601 11.82 -3.97 4.33
C LEU A 601 12.91 -3.18 3.60
N ALA A 602 13.72 -3.83 2.78
CA ALA A 602 14.78 -3.18 2.02
C ALA A 602 14.21 -2.13 1.06
N GLU A 603 13.12 -2.42 0.36
CA GLU A 603 12.44 -1.46 -0.51
C GLU A 603 11.82 -0.29 0.27
N ARG A 604 11.32 -0.53 1.49
CA ARG A 604 10.85 0.55 2.38
C ARG A 604 12.00 1.47 2.82
N PHE A 605 13.16 0.90 3.17
CA PHE A 605 14.34 1.69 3.47
C PHE A 605 14.82 2.49 2.27
N ALA A 606 14.78 1.91 1.07
CA ALA A 606 15.13 2.61 -0.17
C ALA A 606 14.18 3.79 -0.42
N ALA A 607 12.87 3.60 -0.27
CA ALA A 607 11.87 4.66 -0.39
C ALA A 607 12.05 5.79 0.64
N ALA A 608 12.53 5.46 1.84
CA ALA A 608 12.88 6.42 2.89
C ALA A 608 14.27 7.08 2.70
N GLY A 609 15.00 6.75 1.64
CA GLY A 609 16.36 7.26 1.38
C GLY A 609 17.46 6.63 2.25
N ARG A 610 17.13 5.64 3.08
CA ARG A 610 18.05 4.89 3.96
C ARG A 610 18.80 3.81 3.18
N ARG A 611 19.67 4.24 2.25
CA ARG A 611 20.33 3.35 1.27
C ARG A 611 21.20 2.25 1.89
N ALA A 612 21.90 2.54 2.99
CA ALA A 612 22.75 1.56 3.66
C ALA A 612 21.93 0.44 4.33
N ASP A 613 20.83 0.82 4.99
CA ASP A 613 19.91 -0.13 5.62
C ASP A 613 19.20 -1.01 4.58
N ALA A 614 18.82 -0.43 3.43
CA ALA A 614 18.27 -1.19 2.32
C ALA A 614 19.25 -2.26 1.80
N ALA A 615 20.51 -1.89 1.58
CA ALA A 615 21.53 -2.84 1.15
C ALA A 615 21.76 -3.96 2.19
N ALA A 616 21.78 -3.62 3.48
CA ALA A 616 21.93 -4.60 4.56
C ALA A 616 20.73 -5.58 4.63
N ALA A 617 19.50 -5.08 4.45
CA ALA A 617 18.30 -5.92 4.45
C ALA A 617 18.26 -6.87 3.25
N HIS A 618 18.59 -6.43 2.02
CA HIS A 618 18.72 -7.33 0.88
C HIS A 618 19.83 -8.38 1.11
N GLN A 619 20.97 -7.98 1.68
CA GLN A 619 22.05 -8.92 1.99
C GLN A 619 21.59 -9.99 2.97
N HIS A 620 20.89 -9.61 4.03
CA HIS A 620 20.35 -10.55 5.01
C HIS A 620 19.35 -11.53 4.36
N ALA A 621 18.47 -11.04 3.47
CA ALA A 621 17.58 -11.90 2.70
C ALA A 621 18.35 -12.91 1.84
N ILE A 622 19.41 -12.48 1.14
CA ILE A 622 20.27 -13.36 0.31
C ILE A 622 20.93 -14.44 1.17
N ASP A 623 21.48 -14.06 2.33
CA ASP A 623 22.18 -14.99 3.23
C ASP A 623 21.24 -16.08 3.77
N LEU A 624 19.96 -15.76 3.99
CA LEU A 624 18.92 -16.73 4.33
C LEU A 624 18.49 -17.59 3.13
N LEU A 625 18.34 -16.99 1.96
CA LEU A 625 17.77 -17.65 0.78
C LEU A 625 18.72 -18.64 0.11
N ARG A 626 20.04 -18.41 0.17
CA ARG A 626 21.05 -19.32 -0.41
C ARG A 626 20.96 -20.75 0.14
N PRO A 627 21.00 -21.00 1.47
CA PRO A 627 20.83 -22.36 2.00
C PRO A 627 19.41 -22.90 1.80
N LEU A 628 18.38 -22.05 1.83
CA LEU A 628 16.99 -22.47 1.60
C LEU A 628 16.73 -22.89 0.15
N ALA A 629 17.47 -22.33 -0.81
CA ALA A 629 17.41 -22.69 -2.22
C ALA A 629 17.82 -24.13 -2.52
N GLU A 630 18.62 -24.75 -1.65
CA GLU A 630 18.97 -26.18 -1.75
C GLU A 630 17.81 -27.08 -1.29
N GLN A 631 16.99 -26.61 -0.34
CA GLN A 631 15.90 -27.39 0.26
C GLN A 631 14.53 -27.17 -0.41
N ARG A 632 14.30 -25.96 -0.91
CA ARG A 632 13.02 -25.47 -1.48
C ARG A 632 13.26 -24.61 -2.74
N PRO A 633 13.87 -25.16 -3.80
CA PRO A 633 14.25 -24.39 -4.98
C PRO A 633 13.06 -23.65 -5.63
N ASP A 634 11.89 -24.29 -5.68
CA ASP A 634 10.70 -23.72 -6.33
C ASP A 634 10.23 -22.38 -5.76
N ARG A 635 10.41 -22.18 -4.45
CA ARG A 635 10.00 -20.98 -3.70
C ARG A 635 11.16 -20.02 -3.42
N ALA A 636 12.33 -20.56 -3.09
CA ALA A 636 13.48 -19.74 -2.72
C ALA A 636 14.17 -19.10 -3.94
N TRP A 637 14.21 -19.74 -5.12
CA TRP A 637 14.89 -19.17 -6.28
C TRP A 637 14.27 -17.85 -6.78
N PRO A 638 12.94 -17.71 -6.92
CA PRO A 638 12.35 -16.43 -7.28
C PRO A 638 12.68 -15.32 -6.27
N ALA A 639 12.58 -15.60 -4.96
CA ALA A 639 12.88 -14.63 -3.91
C ALA A 639 14.38 -14.25 -3.91
N LEU A 640 15.28 -15.22 -4.10
CA LEU A 640 16.72 -14.97 -4.19
C LEU A 640 17.04 -14.07 -5.39
N GLY A 641 16.39 -14.32 -6.53
CA GLY A 641 16.53 -13.49 -7.72
C GLY A 641 16.06 -12.05 -7.51
N SER A 642 15.03 -11.81 -6.69
CA SER A 642 14.59 -10.45 -6.31
C SER A 642 15.61 -9.76 -5.41
N ALA A 643 16.05 -10.41 -4.34
CA ALA A 643 16.98 -9.82 -3.39
C ALA A 643 18.36 -9.52 -4.01
N LEU A 644 18.88 -10.41 -4.87
CA LEU A 644 20.12 -10.17 -5.63
C LEU A 644 20.02 -8.95 -6.56
N TYR A 645 18.89 -8.83 -7.27
CA TYR A 645 18.62 -7.68 -8.14
C TYR A 645 18.51 -6.38 -7.34
N GLY A 646 17.80 -6.40 -6.21
CA GLY A 646 17.67 -5.26 -5.30
C GLY A 646 19.02 -4.79 -4.79
N LEU A 647 19.82 -5.69 -4.23
CA LEU A 647 21.16 -5.38 -3.73
C LEU A 647 22.08 -4.83 -4.84
N ALA A 648 22.11 -5.48 -6.00
CA ALA A 648 22.90 -5.02 -7.15
C ALA A 648 22.49 -3.61 -7.58
N GLY A 649 21.18 -3.31 -7.59
CA GLY A 649 20.63 -2.00 -7.89
C GLY A 649 21.08 -0.93 -6.89
N ARG A 650 21.01 -1.22 -5.59
CA ARG A 650 21.46 -0.30 -4.53
C ARG A 650 22.97 -0.02 -4.61
N LEU A 651 23.79 -1.03 -4.91
CA LEU A 651 25.23 -0.87 -5.10
C LEU A 651 25.55 -0.05 -6.36
N ALA A 652 24.81 -0.28 -7.45
CA ALA A 652 24.91 0.48 -8.68
C ALA A 652 24.54 1.97 -8.49
N GLU A 653 23.45 2.26 -7.76
CA GLU A 653 23.05 3.63 -7.40
C GLU A 653 24.13 4.36 -6.58
N ALA A 654 24.90 3.62 -5.78
CA ALA A 654 26.03 4.12 -5.01
C ALA A 654 27.36 4.17 -5.80
N TYR A 655 27.33 3.96 -7.11
CA TYR A 655 28.50 3.89 -8.00
C TYR A 655 29.52 2.79 -7.62
N ARG A 656 29.12 1.78 -6.85
CA ARG A 656 29.96 0.63 -6.43
C ARG A 656 29.85 -0.51 -7.44
N TRP A 657 30.17 -0.21 -8.70
CA TRP A 657 29.94 -1.08 -9.86
C TRP A 657 30.61 -2.46 -9.74
N THR A 658 31.86 -2.49 -9.26
CA THR A 658 32.64 -3.73 -9.10
C THR A 658 32.00 -4.67 -8.07
N GLU A 659 31.41 -4.12 -7.02
CA GLU A 659 30.72 -4.90 -5.98
C GLU A 659 29.32 -5.33 -6.41
N ALA A 660 28.63 -4.52 -7.23
CA ALA A 660 27.31 -4.85 -7.79
C ALA A 660 27.39 -6.02 -8.78
N ARG A 661 28.51 -6.14 -9.50
CA ARG A 661 28.70 -7.12 -10.59
C ARG A 661 28.33 -8.56 -10.23
N PRO A 662 28.93 -9.20 -9.20
CA PRO A 662 28.63 -10.61 -8.89
C PRO A 662 27.14 -10.85 -8.60
N TYR A 663 26.47 -9.92 -7.92
CA TYR A 663 25.05 -10.04 -7.59
C TYR A 663 24.15 -9.89 -8.83
N ALA A 664 24.46 -8.96 -9.72
CA ALA A 664 23.73 -8.79 -10.97
C ALA A 664 23.90 -10.00 -11.91
N GLU A 665 25.11 -10.55 -11.99
CA GLU A 665 25.42 -11.75 -12.77
C GLU A 665 24.64 -12.97 -12.23
N GLU A 666 24.70 -13.21 -10.91
CA GLU A 666 23.95 -14.29 -10.26
C GLU A 666 22.42 -14.15 -10.46
N ALA A 667 21.90 -12.91 -10.36
CA ALA A 667 20.48 -12.64 -10.60
C ALA A 667 20.04 -12.97 -12.04
N VAL A 668 20.84 -12.59 -13.05
CA VAL A 668 20.56 -12.90 -14.46
C VAL A 668 20.57 -14.40 -14.70
N ASP A 669 21.59 -15.10 -14.21
CA ASP A 669 21.73 -16.55 -14.40
C ASP A 669 20.56 -17.32 -13.76
N LEU A 670 20.16 -16.92 -12.56
CA LEU A 670 19.02 -17.52 -11.86
C LEU A 670 17.71 -17.24 -12.61
N ARG A 671 17.46 -15.99 -13.00
CA ARG A 671 16.24 -15.61 -13.74
C ARG A 671 16.19 -16.24 -15.13
N ARG A 672 17.33 -16.49 -15.78
CA ARG A 672 17.41 -17.20 -17.06
C ARG A 672 16.97 -18.66 -16.90
N ARG A 673 17.45 -19.33 -15.85
CA ARG A 673 17.01 -20.71 -15.53
C ARG A 673 15.51 -20.77 -15.23
N LEU A 674 15.00 -19.82 -14.45
CA LEU A 674 13.58 -19.73 -14.12
C LEU A 674 12.71 -19.44 -15.35
N ALA A 675 13.10 -18.47 -16.19
CA ALA A 675 12.35 -18.10 -17.39
C ALA A 675 12.30 -19.22 -18.46
N ALA A 676 13.23 -20.17 -18.42
CA ALA A 676 13.22 -21.33 -19.31
C ALA A 676 12.07 -22.30 -19.01
N THR A 677 11.63 -22.40 -17.75
CA THR A 677 10.52 -23.28 -17.32
C THR A 677 9.24 -22.52 -16.99
N ARG A 678 9.34 -21.22 -16.69
CA ARG A 678 8.24 -20.36 -16.22
C ARG A 678 8.17 -19.05 -17.05
N PRO A 679 7.33 -18.97 -18.09
CA PRO A 679 7.22 -17.78 -18.95
C PRO A 679 6.88 -16.48 -18.20
N ASP A 680 6.18 -16.57 -17.06
CA ASP A 680 5.85 -15.45 -16.16
C ASP A 680 7.10 -14.81 -15.50
N GLN A 681 8.27 -15.45 -15.59
CA GLN A 681 9.54 -14.92 -15.08
C GLN A 681 10.32 -14.11 -16.13
N ARG A 682 9.87 -14.09 -17.40
CA ARG A 682 10.52 -13.32 -18.47
C ARG A 682 10.62 -11.82 -18.16
N PRO A 683 9.58 -11.12 -17.66
CA PRO A 683 9.71 -9.70 -17.33
C PRO A 683 10.84 -9.42 -16.34
N ARG A 684 10.95 -10.24 -15.28
CA ARG A 684 12.04 -10.15 -14.29
C ARG A 684 13.41 -10.40 -14.91
N LEU A 685 13.53 -11.33 -15.85
CA LEU A 685 14.79 -11.54 -16.58
C LEU A 685 15.19 -10.29 -17.38
N ALA A 686 14.25 -9.65 -18.10
CA ALA A 686 14.55 -8.42 -18.84
C ALA A 686 15.01 -7.28 -17.93
N GLU A 687 14.38 -7.11 -16.77
CA GLU A 687 14.81 -6.12 -15.76
C GLU A 687 16.24 -6.40 -15.26
N SER A 688 16.55 -7.66 -14.93
CA SER A 688 17.90 -8.05 -14.52
C SER A 688 18.94 -7.84 -15.62
N LEU A 689 18.62 -8.16 -16.87
CA LEU A 689 19.52 -7.92 -18.00
C LEU A 689 19.75 -6.42 -18.24
N HIS A 690 18.72 -5.59 -18.05
CA HIS A 690 18.86 -4.14 -18.12
C HIS A 690 19.82 -3.62 -17.04
N LEU A 691 19.62 -4.02 -15.78
CA LEU A 691 20.53 -3.68 -14.68
C LEU A 691 21.94 -4.21 -14.93
N TRP A 692 22.07 -5.43 -15.45
CA TRP A 692 23.35 -6.03 -15.80
C TRP A 692 24.12 -5.20 -16.83
N SER A 693 23.44 -4.71 -17.87
CA SER A 693 24.00 -3.77 -18.84
C SER A 693 24.53 -2.48 -18.17
N LEU A 694 23.79 -1.93 -17.19
CA LEU A 694 24.23 -0.74 -16.46
C LEU A 694 25.46 -1.01 -15.59
N VAL A 695 25.51 -2.17 -14.93
CA VAL A 695 26.63 -2.57 -14.08
C VAL A 695 27.89 -2.85 -14.92
N LEU A 696 27.75 -3.57 -16.03
CA LEU A 696 28.85 -3.84 -16.97
C LEU A 696 29.45 -2.55 -17.54
N ARG A 697 28.60 -1.57 -17.89
CA ARG A 697 29.08 -0.23 -18.24
C ARG A 697 29.89 0.39 -17.12
N GLY A 698 29.36 0.37 -15.90
CA GLY A 698 30.01 0.97 -14.74
C GLY A 698 31.41 0.44 -14.47
N VAL A 699 31.65 -0.84 -14.82
CA VAL A 699 32.97 -1.50 -14.73
C VAL A 699 33.85 -1.24 -15.98
N GLY A 700 33.30 -0.66 -17.05
CA GLY A 700 34.02 -0.34 -18.30
C GLY A 700 33.95 -1.44 -19.38
N LEU A 701 33.09 -2.45 -19.22
CA LEU A 701 32.92 -3.55 -20.18
C LEU A 701 31.84 -3.19 -21.22
N HIS A 702 32.15 -2.25 -22.12
CA HIS A 702 31.17 -1.64 -23.02
C HIS A 702 30.53 -2.63 -24.01
N ASP A 703 31.30 -3.56 -24.59
CA ASP A 703 30.76 -4.55 -25.54
C ASP A 703 29.78 -5.52 -24.85
N ALA A 704 30.17 -6.09 -23.70
CA ALA A 704 29.29 -6.96 -22.93
C ALA A 704 28.05 -6.23 -22.42
N ALA A 705 28.18 -4.93 -22.08
CA ALA A 705 27.05 -4.10 -21.71
C ALA A 705 26.07 -3.89 -22.87
N LEU A 706 26.57 -3.78 -24.11
CA LEU A 706 25.73 -3.71 -25.31
C LEU A 706 24.96 -5.03 -25.50
N ASP A 707 25.63 -6.17 -25.42
CA ASP A 707 24.99 -7.49 -25.59
C ASP A 707 23.84 -7.69 -24.61
N ALA A 708 24.05 -7.37 -23.33
CA ALA A 708 23.01 -7.46 -22.30
C ALA A 708 21.84 -6.50 -22.56
N ALA A 709 22.11 -5.28 -23.04
CA ALA A 709 21.06 -4.31 -23.36
C ALA A 709 20.24 -4.71 -24.60
N VAL A 710 20.87 -5.34 -25.60
CA VAL A 710 20.19 -5.89 -26.77
C VAL A 710 19.26 -7.03 -26.35
N GLU A 711 19.73 -7.98 -25.54
CA GLU A 711 18.91 -9.08 -25.03
C GLU A 711 17.72 -8.56 -24.20
N ALA A 712 17.94 -7.58 -23.32
CA ALA A 712 16.88 -6.96 -22.53
C ALA A 712 15.83 -6.26 -23.41
N ALA A 713 16.26 -5.48 -24.40
CA ALA A 713 15.36 -4.77 -25.30
C ALA A 713 14.55 -5.72 -26.20
N ASP A 714 15.15 -6.81 -26.68
CA ASP A 714 14.45 -7.85 -27.44
C ASP A 714 13.39 -8.55 -26.59
N LEU A 715 13.71 -8.90 -25.35
CA LEU A 715 12.75 -9.54 -24.45
C LEU A 715 11.59 -8.60 -24.10
N PHE A 716 11.86 -7.34 -23.74
CA PHE A 716 10.81 -6.34 -23.53
C PHE A 716 10.01 -6.06 -24.81
N GLY A 717 10.65 -6.11 -25.98
CA GLY A 717 9.98 -5.97 -27.28
C GLY A 717 8.96 -7.07 -27.53
N ARG A 718 9.33 -8.33 -27.29
CA ARG A 718 8.42 -9.48 -27.37
C ARG A 718 7.29 -9.39 -26.35
N LEU A 719 7.61 -9.06 -25.11
CA LEU A 719 6.61 -8.87 -24.04
C LEU A 719 5.62 -7.75 -24.36
N THR A 720 6.08 -6.65 -24.95
CA THR A 720 5.20 -5.53 -25.38
C THR A 720 4.33 -5.90 -26.59
N ALA A 721 4.75 -6.86 -27.41
CA ALA A 721 3.91 -7.36 -28.50
C ALA A 721 2.75 -8.21 -27.97
N ASP A 722 2.96 -8.94 -26.87
CA ASP A 722 1.95 -9.76 -26.20
C ASP A 722 0.99 -8.90 -25.34
N ASP A 723 1.53 -7.98 -24.53
CA ASP A 723 0.79 -6.99 -23.74
C ASP A 723 1.40 -5.58 -23.92
N PRO A 724 0.84 -4.77 -24.84
CA PRO A 724 1.38 -3.46 -25.13
C PRO A 724 1.26 -2.45 -23.98
N ASP A 725 0.37 -2.62 -23.01
CA ASP A 725 0.14 -1.62 -21.98
C ASP A 725 1.01 -1.85 -20.73
N GLU A 726 1.31 -3.11 -20.41
CA GLU A 726 2.12 -3.47 -19.25
C GLU A 726 3.61 -3.09 -19.42
N HIS A 727 4.21 -3.39 -20.57
CA HIS A 727 5.68 -3.38 -20.71
C HIS A 727 6.26 -2.24 -21.55
N ARG A 728 5.41 -1.44 -22.19
CA ARG A 728 5.82 -0.36 -23.10
C ARG A 728 6.71 0.70 -22.42
N SER A 729 6.44 1.04 -21.16
CA SER A 729 7.28 1.96 -20.37
C SER A 729 8.69 1.40 -20.12
N ALA A 730 8.77 0.13 -19.75
CA ALA A 730 10.03 -0.55 -19.46
C ALA A 730 10.88 -0.69 -20.74
N LEU A 731 10.23 -1.06 -21.86
CA LEU A 731 10.87 -1.09 -23.17
C LEU A 731 11.50 0.26 -23.53
N ALA A 732 10.76 1.37 -23.37
CA ALA A 732 11.29 2.70 -23.69
C ALA A 732 12.48 3.12 -22.81
N VAL A 733 12.49 2.72 -21.52
CA VAL A 733 13.68 2.92 -20.66
C VAL A 733 14.86 2.10 -21.18
N CYS A 734 14.63 0.83 -21.51
CA CYS A 734 15.66 -0.07 -22.01
C CYS A 734 16.26 0.41 -23.33
N LEU A 735 15.43 0.84 -24.28
CA LEU A 735 15.87 1.42 -25.55
C LEU A 735 16.72 2.68 -25.34
N GLY A 736 16.36 3.57 -24.41
CA GLY A 736 17.20 4.72 -24.08
C GLY A 736 18.59 4.34 -23.57
N SER A 737 18.70 3.31 -22.71
CA SER A 737 19.99 2.80 -22.26
C SER A 737 20.76 2.10 -23.38
N LEU A 738 20.07 1.34 -24.24
CA LEU A 738 20.63 0.66 -25.40
C LEU A 738 21.21 1.67 -26.43
N ALA A 739 20.51 2.78 -26.68
CA ALA A 739 21.02 3.85 -27.52
C ALA A 739 22.38 4.38 -26.98
N ASN A 740 22.47 4.57 -25.67
CA ASN A 740 23.74 4.96 -25.05
C ASN A 740 24.82 3.87 -25.15
N ARG A 741 24.45 2.57 -25.08
CA ARG A 741 25.40 1.46 -25.25
C ARG A 741 26.00 1.46 -26.66
N TYR A 742 25.17 1.54 -27.69
CA TYR A 742 25.61 1.64 -29.10
C TYR A 742 26.57 2.81 -29.30
N GLY A 743 26.26 3.93 -28.68
CA GLY A 743 27.10 5.11 -28.67
C GLY A 743 28.51 4.91 -28.12
N GLU A 744 28.62 4.22 -26.98
CA GLU A 744 29.89 3.97 -26.30
C GLU A 744 30.81 3.03 -27.07
N VAL A 745 30.25 2.09 -27.85
CA VAL A 745 31.03 1.22 -28.74
C VAL A 745 31.29 1.85 -30.12
N GLY A 746 30.90 3.12 -30.32
CA GLY A 746 31.18 3.86 -31.56
C GLY A 746 30.23 3.56 -32.71
N LEU A 747 28.97 3.20 -32.43
CA LEU A 747 27.91 2.94 -33.41
C LEU A 747 26.77 3.99 -33.33
N PRO A 748 27.04 5.27 -33.65
CA PRO A 748 26.08 6.37 -33.44
C PRO A 748 24.81 6.27 -34.31
N GLU A 749 24.85 5.60 -35.47
CA GLU A 749 23.67 5.39 -36.32
C GLU A 749 22.67 4.44 -35.67
N HIS A 750 23.17 3.36 -35.04
CA HIS A 750 22.34 2.43 -34.27
C HIS A 750 21.79 3.11 -33.03
N ALA A 751 22.61 3.92 -32.36
CA ALA A 751 22.20 4.71 -31.21
C ALA A 751 21.01 5.65 -31.54
N LEU A 752 21.09 6.37 -32.66
CA LEU A 752 20.01 7.24 -33.12
C LEU A 752 18.73 6.45 -33.45
N THR A 753 18.86 5.31 -34.13
CA THR A 753 17.72 4.46 -34.49
C THR A 753 16.93 4.03 -33.27
N VAL A 754 17.63 3.52 -32.25
CA VAL A 754 17.02 3.06 -31.00
C VAL A 754 16.46 4.24 -30.19
N ALA A 755 17.13 5.39 -30.18
CA ALA A 755 16.63 6.60 -29.52
C ALA A 755 15.29 7.07 -30.12
N VAL A 756 15.14 7.00 -31.45
CA VAL A 756 13.88 7.32 -32.14
C VAL A 756 12.79 6.31 -31.78
N GLN A 757 13.10 5.02 -31.68
CA GLN A 757 12.13 4.01 -31.23
C GLN A 757 11.63 4.29 -29.79
N ALA A 758 12.53 4.63 -28.87
CA ALA A 758 12.17 5.02 -27.51
C ALA A 758 11.26 6.26 -27.49
N GLU A 759 11.56 7.26 -28.34
CA GLU A 759 10.76 8.47 -28.48
C GLU A 759 9.34 8.17 -28.98
N VAL A 760 9.18 7.35 -30.02
CA VAL A 760 7.86 6.98 -30.56
C VAL A 760 6.97 6.43 -29.45
N ILE A 761 7.53 5.55 -28.62
CA ILE A 761 6.81 4.99 -27.46
C ILE A 761 6.45 6.10 -26.46
N ARG A 762 7.41 6.94 -26.06
CA ARG A 762 7.17 8.01 -25.07
C ARG A 762 6.23 9.09 -25.57
N ARG A 763 6.16 9.34 -26.88
CA ARG A 763 5.26 10.30 -27.51
C ARG A 763 3.81 9.83 -27.38
N ALA A 764 3.54 8.57 -27.73
CA ALA A 764 2.22 7.96 -27.53
C ALA A 764 1.80 7.99 -26.04
N GLN A 765 2.72 7.70 -25.12
CA GLN A 765 2.43 7.78 -23.69
C GLN A 765 2.13 9.23 -23.23
N ALA A 766 2.88 10.22 -23.70
CA ALA A 766 2.68 11.63 -23.33
C ALA A 766 1.37 12.23 -23.86
N GLU A 767 0.80 11.66 -24.93
CA GLU A 767 -0.53 12.00 -25.43
C GLU A 767 -1.63 11.50 -24.48
N SER A 768 -1.48 10.27 -23.97
CA SER A 768 -2.42 9.67 -23.01
C SER A 768 -2.26 10.19 -21.58
N ASP A 769 -1.03 10.58 -21.20
CA ASP A 769 -0.65 10.98 -19.86
C ASP A 769 0.27 12.22 -19.89
N PRO A 770 -0.26 13.42 -19.54
CA PRO A 770 0.55 14.63 -19.45
C PRO A 770 1.74 14.55 -18.48
N GLU A 771 1.69 13.67 -17.47
CA GLU A 771 2.82 13.47 -16.54
C GLU A 771 3.98 12.70 -17.20
N ALA A 772 3.72 11.92 -18.26
CA ALA A 772 4.75 11.22 -19.04
C ALA A 772 5.59 12.16 -19.94
N ARG A 773 5.25 13.46 -20.02
CA ARG A 773 6.05 14.47 -20.76
C ARG A 773 7.48 14.58 -20.24
N ALA A 774 7.71 14.33 -18.95
CA ALA A 774 9.06 14.35 -18.37
C ALA A 774 9.97 13.25 -18.93
N ASP A 775 9.39 12.10 -19.29
CA ASP A 775 10.08 10.96 -19.89
C ASP A 775 10.27 11.13 -21.40
N LEU A 776 9.31 11.73 -22.09
CA LEU A 776 9.49 12.14 -23.49
C LEU A 776 10.65 13.12 -23.61
N ALA A 777 10.71 14.16 -22.77
CA ALA A 777 11.82 15.12 -22.75
C ALA A 777 13.18 14.44 -22.50
N ARG A 778 13.24 13.38 -21.69
CA ARG A 778 14.46 12.58 -21.50
C ARG A 778 14.86 11.82 -22.76
N SER A 779 13.89 11.25 -23.47
CA SER A 779 14.14 10.53 -24.73
C SER A 779 14.60 11.47 -25.86
N LEU A 780 13.98 12.67 -25.95
CA LEU A 780 14.41 13.73 -26.86
C LEU A 780 15.86 14.18 -26.59
N HIS A 781 16.28 14.22 -25.32
CA HIS A 781 17.67 14.53 -24.97
C HIS A 781 18.64 13.47 -25.52
N VAL A 782 18.33 12.18 -25.36
CA VAL A 782 19.17 11.08 -25.89
C VAL A 782 19.24 11.15 -27.41
N ARG A 783 18.09 11.38 -28.08
CA ARG A 783 18.05 11.57 -29.54
C ARG A 783 18.90 12.77 -29.97
N TRP A 784 18.74 13.92 -29.33
CA TRP A 784 19.53 15.12 -29.63
C TRP A 784 21.04 14.85 -29.59
N TYR A 785 21.49 14.11 -28.59
CA TYR A 785 22.91 13.79 -28.42
C TYR A 785 23.44 13.03 -29.65
N TRP A 786 22.73 12.00 -30.11
CA TRP A 786 23.14 11.17 -31.25
C TRP A 786 22.93 11.87 -32.61
N GLU A 787 21.89 12.69 -32.76
CA GLU A 787 21.74 13.57 -33.93
C GLU A 787 22.93 14.53 -34.06
N ARG A 788 23.34 15.13 -32.93
CA ARG A 788 24.48 16.03 -32.88
C ARG A 788 25.79 15.32 -33.19
N SER A 789 26.03 14.11 -32.65
CA SER A 789 27.27 13.35 -32.91
C SER A 789 27.44 12.95 -34.38
N LEU A 790 26.33 12.73 -35.09
CA LEU A 790 26.30 12.46 -36.53
C LEU A 790 26.41 13.73 -37.39
N GLY A 791 26.48 14.91 -36.78
CA GLY A 791 26.54 16.18 -37.49
C GLY A 791 25.19 16.66 -38.04
N HIS A 792 24.07 16.06 -37.63
CA HIS A 792 22.72 16.49 -38.00
C HIS A 792 22.26 17.71 -37.18
N ALA A 793 23.01 18.81 -37.27
CA ALA A 793 22.84 19.98 -36.41
C ALA A 793 21.43 20.60 -36.47
N ALA A 794 20.79 20.60 -37.65
CA ALA A 794 19.46 21.15 -37.84
C ALA A 794 18.37 20.33 -37.13
N THR A 795 18.40 19.00 -37.25
CA THR A 795 17.43 18.13 -36.57
C THR A 795 17.67 18.12 -35.07
N ALA A 796 18.95 18.07 -34.64
CA ALA A 796 19.32 18.20 -33.23
C ALA A 796 18.75 19.49 -32.63
N HIS A 797 18.91 20.63 -33.30
CA HIS A 797 18.35 21.90 -32.82
C HIS A 797 16.82 21.86 -32.66
N ALA A 798 16.10 21.26 -33.61
CA ALA A 798 14.65 21.10 -33.53
C ALA A 798 14.25 20.22 -32.33
N THR A 799 14.88 19.04 -32.19
CA THR A 799 14.65 18.09 -31.09
C THR A 799 14.89 18.74 -29.72
N MET A 800 15.97 19.50 -29.56
CA MET A 800 16.27 20.18 -28.29
C MET A 800 15.34 21.37 -28.02
N THR A 801 14.86 22.06 -29.06
CA THR A 801 13.88 23.15 -28.91
C THR A 801 12.55 22.62 -28.37
N GLU A 802 12.09 21.47 -28.88
CA GLU A 802 10.93 20.75 -28.35
C GLU A 802 11.14 20.34 -26.89
N CYS A 803 12.29 19.74 -26.57
CA CYS A 803 12.66 19.35 -25.21
C CYS A 803 12.65 20.54 -24.21
N VAL A 804 13.23 21.68 -24.59
CA VAL A 804 13.25 22.90 -23.76
C VAL A 804 11.84 23.44 -23.53
N THR A 805 10.97 23.40 -24.54
CA THR A 805 9.57 23.83 -24.41
C THR A 805 8.84 22.98 -23.37
N MET A 806 8.95 21.65 -23.47
CA MET A 806 8.35 20.73 -22.49
C MET A 806 8.94 20.93 -21.08
N ARG A 807 10.27 21.06 -20.96
CA ARG A 807 10.93 21.26 -19.67
C ARG A 807 10.58 22.59 -19.02
N ARG A 808 10.30 23.64 -19.82
CA ARG A 808 9.80 24.93 -19.32
C ARG A 808 8.43 24.79 -18.67
N GLU A 809 7.50 24.12 -19.35
CA GLU A 809 6.16 23.85 -18.82
C GLU A 809 6.22 23.03 -17.53
N LEU A 810 7.04 21.97 -17.51
CA LEU A 810 7.24 21.13 -16.32
C LEU A 810 7.86 21.90 -15.15
N ALA A 811 8.85 22.76 -15.43
CA ALA A 811 9.47 23.60 -14.41
C ALA A 811 8.51 24.68 -13.86
N ALA A 812 7.55 25.15 -14.65
CA ALA A 812 6.51 26.05 -14.16
C ALA A 812 5.52 25.35 -13.20
N LEU A 813 5.25 24.06 -13.42
CA LEU A 813 4.34 23.26 -12.59
C LEU A 813 4.99 22.76 -11.29
N ARG A 814 6.22 22.22 -11.38
CA ARG A 814 6.98 21.69 -10.23
C ARG A 814 8.42 22.18 -10.28
N PRO A 815 8.71 23.41 -9.81
CA PRO A 815 10.03 24.03 -9.93
C PRO A 815 11.16 23.19 -9.33
N GLU A 816 10.98 22.69 -8.11
CA GLU A 816 11.98 21.91 -7.38
C GLU A 816 12.44 20.65 -8.14
N ALA A 817 11.53 19.96 -8.81
CA ALA A 817 11.82 18.70 -9.50
C ALA A 817 12.39 18.88 -10.92
N HIS A 818 12.16 20.04 -11.55
CA HIS A 818 12.35 20.21 -13.00
C HIS A 818 13.24 21.37 -13.42
N ARG A 819 13.49 22.36 -12.55
CA ARG A 819 14.42 23.47 -12.86
C ARG A 819 15.84 23.01 -13.24
N PRO A 820 16.49 22.05 -12.55
CA PRO A 820 17.81 21.58 -12.96
C PRO A 820 17.82 21.00 -14.39
N LYS A 821 16.82 20.17 -14.71
CA LYS A 821 16.68 19.52 -16.04
C LYS A 821 16.34 20.53 -17.14
N TYR A 822 15.61 21.59 -16.80
CA TYR A 822 15.35 22.72 -17.70
C TYR A 822 16.64 23.49 -18.01
N ALA A 823 17.43 23.84 -16.99
CA ALA A 823 18.73 24.50 -17.17
C ALA A 823 19.71 23.67 -18.01
N GLU A 824 19.74 22.34 -17.81
CA GLU A 824 20.53 21.44 -18.65
C GLU A 824 20.10 21.52 -20.12
N SER A 825 18.80 21.43 -20.39
CA SER A 825 18.25 21.45 -21.74
C SER A 825 18.52 22.81 -22.43
N LEU A 826 18.47 23.92 -21.69
CA LEU A 826 18.86 25.24 -22.17
C LEU A 826 20.34 25.31 -22.57
N ASN A 827 21.24 24.76 -21.75
CA ASN A 827 22.66 24.69 -22.11
C ASN A 827 22.87 23.84 -23.38
N CYS A 828 22.17 22.71 -23.51
CA CYS A 828 22.24 21.89 -24.73
C CYS A 828 21.66 22.60 -25.96
N LEU A 829 20.59 23.39 -25.79
CA LEU A 829 20.03 24.24 -26.85
C LEU A 829 21.04 25.29 -27.32
N ALA A 830 21.75 25.92 -26.37
CA ALA A 830 22.81 26.88 -26.67
C ALA A 830 23.95 26.23 -27.48
N VAL A 831 24.35 25.00 -27.12
CA VAL A 831 25.31 24.21 -27.89
C VAL A 831 24.81 23.95 -29.32
N GLY A 832 23.58 23.47 -29.49
CA GLY A 832 23.02 23.22 -30.82
C GLY A 832 22.93 24.47 -31.70
N LEU A 833 22.62 25.63 -31.11
CA LEU A 833 22.65 26.92 -31.80
C LEU A 833 24.08 27.31 -32.23
N ALA A 834 25.07 27.03 -31.39
CA ALA A 834 26.47 27.28 -31.70
C ALA A 834 27.00 26.36 -32.81
N ASP A 835 26.61 25.08 -32.83
CA ASP A 835 26.97 24.14 -33.91
C ASP A 835 26.41 24.58 -35.26
N LEU A 836 25.26 25.28 -35.28
CA LEU A 836 24.68 25.93 -36.47
C LEU A 836 25.35 27.27 -36.83
N GLY A 837 26.36 27.71 -36.08
CA GLY A 837 27.02 29.01 -36.28
C GLY A 837 26.23 30.21 -35.74
N HIS A 838 25.10 30.01 -35.07
CA HIS A 838 24.25 31.07 -34.51
C HIS A 838 24.65 31.47 -33.09
N ILE A 839 25.93 31.82 -32.90
CA ILE A 839 26.52 32.13 -31.58
C ILE A 839 25.77 33.24 -30.84
N GLY A 840 25.30 34.27 -31.54
CA GLY A 840 24.50 35.34 -30.95
C GLY A 840 23.18 34.86 -30.33
N ARG A 841 22.52 33.89 -30.97
CA ARG A 841 21.26 33.30 -30.47
C ARG A 841 21.49 32.33 -29.31
N ALA A 842 22.68 31.72 -29.22
CA ALA A 842 23.05 30.83 -28.12
C ALA A 842 23.16 31.56 -26.76
N MET A 843 23.30 32.90 -26.75
CA MET A 843 23.49 33.69 -25.53
C MET A 843 22.33 33.69 -24.56
N ALA A 844 21.11 33.85 -25.05
CA ALA A 844 19.94 33.86 -24.18
C ALA A 844 19.79 32.54 -23.39
N PRO A 845 19.75 31.36 -24.03
CA PRO A 845 19.62 30.10 -23.28
C PRO A 845 20.85 29.78 -22.42
N ALA A 846 22.07 30.13 -22.85
CA ALA A 846 23.28 29.92 -22.05
C ALA A 846 23.27 30.70 -20.74
N ARG A 847 22.86 31.99 -20.78
CA ARG A 847 22.79 32.85 -19.60
C ARG A 847 21.68 32.42 -18.65
N GLU A 848 20.52 32.07 -19.20
CA GLU A 848 19.39 31.55 -18.41
C GLU A 848 19.79 30.26 -17.67
N ALA A 849 20.45 29.32 -18.35
CA ALA A 849 20.96 28.10 -17.72
C ALA A 849 21.92 28.38 -16.56
N VAL A 850 22.90 29.28 -16.77
CA VAL A 850 23.85 29.67 -15.72
C VAL A 850 23.15 30.37 -14.55
N SER A 851 22.15 31.23 -14.80
CA SER A 851 21.38 31.89 -13.73
C SER A 851 20.66 30.86 -12.86
N ILE A 852 19.93 29.93 -13.48
CA ILE A 852 19.16 28.90 -12.77
C ILE A 852 20.12 28.03 -11.94
N TYR A 853 21.23 27.57 -12.52
CA TYR A 853 22.19 26.77 -11.77
C TYR A 853 22.84 27.54 -10.62
N ARG A 854 23.18 28.81 -10.80
CA ARG A 854 23.72 29.65 -9.71
C ARG A 854 22.72 29.81 -8.57
N GLU A 855 21.45 30.07 -8.89
CA GLU A 855 20.37 30.17 -7.89
C GLU A 855 20.21 28.86 -7.10
N LEU A 856 20.18 27.71 -7.80
CA LEU A 856 20.03 26.40 -7.16
C LEU A 856 21.23 26.02 -6.28
N VAL A 857 22.46 26.27 -6.74
CA VAL A 857 23.68 26.02 -5.96
C VAL A 857 23.73 26.93 -4.73
N ALA A 858 23.34 28.21 -4.87
CA ALA A 858 23.23 29.13 -3.73
C ALA A 858 22.14 28.71 -2.73
N GLY A 859 21.09 28.04 -3.20
CA GLY A 859 20.02 27.45 -2.39
C GLY A 859 20.37 26.11 -1.74
N GLY A 860 21.60 25.61 -1.88
CA GLY A 860 22.09 24.39 -1.21
C GLY A 860 22.17 23.14 -2.08
N ALA A 861 21.84 23.21 -3.38
CA ALA A 861 21.98 22.07 -4.30
C ALA A 861 23.44 21.88 -4.77
N VAL A 862 24.32 21.47 -3.86
CA VAL A 862 25.77 21.35 -4.09
C VAL A 862 26.12 20.42 -5.27
N ASP A 863 25.35 19.36 -5.49
CA ASP A 863 25.56 18.41 -6.60
C ASP A 863 25.43 19.05 -7.99
N LEU A 864 24.81 20.23 -8.10
CA LEU A 864 24.65 20.96 -9.36
C LEU A 864 25.87 21.85 -9.71
N ARG A 865 26.92 21.85 -8.89
CA ARG A 865 28.17 22.60 -9.14
C ARG A 865 28.86 22.19 -10.44
N GLN A 866 28.89 20.90 -10.76
CA GLN A 866 29.50 20.42 -12.01
C GLN A 866 28.71 20.87 -13.26
N PRO A 867 27.37 20.70 -13.34
CA PRO A 867 26.57 21.29 -14.41
C PRO A 867 26.74 22.81 -14.57
N LEU A 868 26.83 23.55 -13.46
CA LEU A 868 27.08 25.00 -13.46
C LEU A 868 28.42 25.34 -14.12
N ALA A 869 29.50 24.71 -13.68
CA ALA A 869 30.84 24.93 -14.21
C ALA A 869 30.93 24.64 -15.73
N ARG A 870 30.28 23.56 -16.17
CA ARG A 870 30.16 23.19 -17.59
C ARG A 870 29.44 24.27 -18.40
N ALA A 871 28.31 24.77 -17.90
CA ALA A 871 27.55 25.83 -18.56
C ALA A 871 28.33 27.15 -18.63
N GLN A 872 29.06 27.51 -17.56
CA GLN A 872 29.92 28.70 -17.53
C GLN A 872 31.11 28.60 -18.48
N ARG A 873 31.74 27.42 -18.59
CA ARG A 873 32.81 27.17 -19.57
C ARG A 873 32.31 27.37 -21.00
N ASN A 874 31.14 26.83 -21.33
CA ASN A 874 30.53 27.00 -22.66
C ASN A 874 30.16 28.48 -22.91
N LEU A 875 29.60 29.16 -21.91
CA LEU A 875 29.30 30.60 -21.98
C LEU A 875 30.57 31.42 -22.24
N SER A 876 31.69 31.10 -21.59
CA SER A 876 32.98 31.76 -21.83
C SER A 876 33.45 31.63 -23.29
N LEU A 877 33.39 30.42 -23.84
CA LEU A 877 33.76 30.15 -25.24
C LEU A 877 32.98 31.07 -26.21
N TRP A 878 31.66 31.14 -26.03
CA TRP A 878 30.82 31.92 -26.92
C TRP A 878 30.92 33.44 -26.68
N LEU A 879 31.15 33.89 -25.45
CA LEU A 879 31.45 35.30 -25.15
C LEU A 879 32.75 35.74 -25.82
N GLY A 880 33.77 34.89 -25.83
CA GLY A 880 35.03 35.14 -26.55
C GLY A 880 34.80 35.26 -28.06
N ALA A 881 34.01 34.36 -28.65
CA ALA A 881 33.67 34.41 -30.07
C ALA A 881 32.88 35.67 -30.48
N LEU A 882 32.12 36.27 -29.56
CA LEU A 882 31.38 37.51 -29.77
C LEU A 882 32.20 38.78 -29.45
N GLY A 883 33.50 38.65 -29.15
CA GLY A 883 34.36 39.79 -28.83
C GLY A 883 34.07 40.42 -27.48
N ARG A 884 33.61 39.64 -26.48
CA ARG A 884 33.33 40.10 -25.11
C ARG A 884 34.31 39.46 -24.11
N PRO A 885 35.63 39.73 -24.23
CA PRO A 885 36.66 38.98 -23.50
C PRO A 885 36.59 39.17 -21.99
N ALA A 886 36.17 40.34 -21.48
CA ALA A 886 36.07 40.57 -20.03
C ALA A 886 35.04 39.64 -19.36
N GLU A 887 33.86 39.48 -19.98
CA GLU A 887 32.83 38.55 -19.49
C GLU A 887 33.25 37.09 -19.69
N ALA A 888 33.95 36.79 -20.79
CA ALA A 888 34.50 35.46 -21.03
C ALA A 888 35.50 35.05 -19.93
N VAL A 889 36.37 35.97 -19.51
CA VAL A 889 37.33 35.75 -18.41
C VAL A 889 36.61 35.47 -17.10
N SER A 890 35.55 36.23 -16.77
CA SER A 890 34.76 35.99 -15.57
C SER A 890 34.10 34.61 -15.58
N ALA A 891 33.41 34.24 -16.67
CA ALA A 891 32.75 32.94 -16.77
C ALA A 891 33.75 31.76 -16.71
N ALA A 892 34.91 31.86 -17.37
CA ALA A 892 35.93 30.81 -17.28
C ALA A 892 36.60 30.75 -15.89
N SER A 893 36.82 31.89 -15.24
CA SER A 893 37.37 31.93 -13.88
C SER A 893 36.43 31.25 -12.89
N ASP A 894 35.12 31.50 -12.95
CA ASP A 894 34.12 30.84 -12.11
C ASP A 894 34.13 29.33 -12.33
N ALA A 895 34.16 28.88 -13.59
CA ALA A 895 34.22 27.45 -13.93
C ALA A 895 35.48 26.78 -13.36
N VAL A 896 36.65 27.43 -13.45
CA VAL A 896 37.91 26.94 -12.86
C VAL A 896 37.79 26.82 -11.34
N SER A 897 37.20 27.80 -10.65
CA SER A 897 36.99 27.75 -9.20
C SER A 897 36.14 26.54 -8.81
N HIS A 898 35.00 26.33 -9.48
CA HIS A 898 34.13 25.19 -9.21
C HIS A 898 34.81 23.84 -9.48
N TYR A 899 35.54 23.69 -10.59
CA TYR A 899 36.25 22.44 -10.88
C TYR A 899 37.43 22.19 -9.94
N ARG A 900 38.05 23.22 -9.36
CA ARG A 900 39.07 23.06 -8.30
C ARG A 900 38.47 22.54 -7.01
N GLU A 901 37.31 23.05 -6.61
CA GLU A 901 36.57 22.54 -5.44
C GLU A 901 36.19 21.07 -5.65
N LEU A 902 35.61 20.73 -6.80
CA LEU A 902 35.21 19.36 -7.14
C LEU A 902 36.39 18.38 -7.19
N GLU A 903 37.54 18.77 -7.74
CA GLU A 903 38.75 17.93 -7.76
C GLU A 903 39.39 17.80 -6.37
N ALA A 904 39.21 18.78 -5.47
CA ALA A 904 39.64 18.68 -4.08
C ALA A 904 38.74 17.73 -3.26
N GLU A 905 37.44 17.73 -3.52
CA GLU A 905 36.46 16.82 -2.92
C GLU A 905 36.64 15.37 -3.42
N GLN A 906 36.85 15.20 -4.74
CA GLN A 906 36.98 13.89 -5.39
C GLN A 906 38.17 13.85 -6.36
N LYS A 907 39.35 13.57 -5.81
CA LYS A 907 40.61 13.58 -6.56
C LYS A 907 40.58 12.62 -7.75
N GLY A 908 40.81 13.15 -8.95
CA GLY A 908 40.92 12.43 -10.21
C GLY A 908 39.66 12.45 -11.06
N LEU A 909 38.48 12.64 -10.46
CA LEU A 909 37.20 12.54 -11.19
C LEU A 909 36.98 13.72 -12.15
N HIS A 910 37.42 14.93 -11.77
CA HIS A 910 37.15 16.16 -12.50
C HIS A 910 38.39 16.79 -13.14
N ARG A 911 39.51 16.06 -13.14
CA ARG A 911 40.81 16.56 -13.64
C ARG A 911 40.77 16.99 -15.10
N ALA A 912 40.12 16.22 -15.97
CA ALA A 912 40.00 16.55 -17.39
C ALA A 912 39.16 17.82 -17.62
N ASP A 913 38.05 17.95 -16.86
CA ASP A 913 37.19 19.13 -16.93
C ASP A 913 37.91 20.39 -16.41
N LEU A 914 38.69 20.27 -15.33
CA LEU A 914 39.52 21.34 -14.81
C LEU A 914 40.58 21.79 -15.83
N ALA A 915 41.22 20.85 -16.52
CA ALA A 915 42.21 21.17 -17.56
C ALA A 915 41.58 21.92 -18.74
N ASP A 916 40.39 21.51 -19.18
CA ASP A 916 39.61 22.20 -20.22
C ASP A 916 39.19 23.61 -19.78
N ALA A 917 38.73 23.77 -18.53
CA ALA A 917 38.34 25.08 -17.99
C ALA A 917 39.55 26.03 -17.89
N LEU A 918 40.72 25.54 -17.48
CA LEU A 918 41.98 26.30 -17.45
C LEU A 918 42.44 26.71 -18.85
N ALA A 919 42.31 25.83 -19.84
CA ALA A 919 42.60 26.14 -21.23
C ALA A 919 41.64 27.23 -21.77
N MET A 920 40.35 27.15 -21.42
CA MET A 920 39.37 28.17 -21.77
C MET A 920 39.70 29.53 -21.13
N TRP A 921 40.09 29.51 -19.86
CA TRP A 921 40.48 30.72 -19.13
C TRP A 921 41.73 31.37 -19.72
N SER A 922 42.74 30.57 -20.09
CA SER A 922 43.91 31.05 -20.83
C SER A 922 43.53 31.68 -22.18
N GLY A 923 42.58 31.08 -22.89
CA GLY A 923 41.97 31.62 -24.11
C GLY A 923 41.38 33.02 -23.91
N ALA A 924 40.48 33.14 -22.95
CA ALA A 924 39.78 34.39 -22.66
C ALA A 924 40.73 35.51 -22.16
N LEU A 925 41.72 35.17 -21.32
CA LEU A 925 42.70 36.14 -20.81
C LEU A 925 43.61 36.70 -21.90
N ASP A 926 43.94 35.90 -22.90
CA ASP A 926 44.72 36.34 -24.06
C ASP A 926 43.92 37.29 -24.95
N GLN A 927 42.64 36.99 -25.21
CA GLN A 927 41.74 37.88 -25.96
C GLN A 927 41.51 39.23 -25.27
N LEU A 928 41.58 39.27 -23.94
CA LEU A 928 41.49 40.51 -23.17
C LEU A 928 42.73 41.41 -23.33
N GLY A 929 43.88 40.85 -23.72
CA GLY A 929 45.13 41.59 -23.95
C GLY A 929 45.89 42.03 -22.69
N GLU A 930 45.20 42.27 -21.58
CA GLU A 930 45.77 42.79 -20.31
C GLU A 930 46.26 41.69 -19.34
N GLY A 931 46.08 40.41 -19.69
CA GLY A 931 46.29 39.26 -18.80
C GLY A 931 47.40 38.27 -19.19
N ARG A 932 48.37 38.65 -20.04
CA ARG A 932 49.31 37.70 -20.68
C ARG A 932 50.08 36.78 -19.70
N PRO A 933 50.59 37.24 -18.54
CA PRO A 933 51.23 36.34 -17.56
C PRO A 933 50.25 35.33 -16.94
N ARG A 934 49.01 35.75 -16.63
CA ARG A 934 47.96 34.88 -16.09
C ARG A 934 47.48 33.88 -17.14
N ALA A 935 47.40 34.29 -18.40
CA ALA A 935 47.07 33.41 -19.52
C ALA A 935 48.13 32.31 -19.70
N LEU A 936 49.42 32.66 -19.59
CA LEU A 936 50.52 31.70 -19.63
C LEU A 936 50.46 30.72 -18.46
N ASP A 937 50.21 31.20 -17.25
CA ASP A 937 50.11 30.36 -16.05
C ASP A 937 48.95 29.35 -16.16
N ALA A 938 47.76 29.81 -16.56
CA ALA A 938 46.61 28.92 -16.80
C ALA A 938 46.90 27.86 -17.88
N ALA A 939 47.58 28.22 -18.98
CA ALA A 939 47.98 27.26 -20.01
C ALA A 939 48.99 26.22 -19.48
N ARG A 940 49.94 26.63 -18.62
CA ARG A 940 50.89 25.70 -18.00
C ARG A 940 50.19 24.70 -17.09
N GLN A 941 49.25 25.18 -16.27
CA GLN A 941 48.45 24.30 -15.40
C GLN A 941 47.62 23.30 -16.23
N ALA A 942 46.96 23.76 -17.32
CA ALA A 942 46.21 22.88 -18.21
C ALA A 942 47.09 21.79 -18.85
N VAL A 943 48.30 22.14 -19.32
CA VAL A 943 49.25 21.17 -19.89
C VAL A 943 49.72 20.16 -18.83
N ALA A 944 50.00 20.61 -17.60
CA ALA A 944 50.41 19.72 -16.51
C ALA A 944 49.34 18.65 -16.24
N LEU A 945 48.07 19.05 -16.11
CA LEU A 945 46.96 18.11 -15.90
C LEU A 945 46.79 17.16 -17.09
N TYR A 946 46.89 17.65 -18.33
CA TYR A 946 46.80 16.76 -19.49
C TYR A 946 47.98 15.79 -19.63
N ARG A 947 49.17 16.13 -19.12
CA ARG A 947 50.30 15.20 -19.08
C ARG A 947 50.04 14.06 -18.12
N GLU A 948 49.50 14.34 -16.93
CA GLU A 948 49.08 13.30 -15.98
C GLU A 948 48.01 12.38 -16.59
N LEU A 949 46.98 12.97 -17.22
CA LEU A 949 45.92 12.22 -17.87
C LEU A 949 46.43 11.37 -19.03
N PHE A 950 47.33 11.91 -19.85
CA PHE A 950 47.95 11.19 -20.97
C PHE A 950 48.85 10.04 -20.50
N ALA A 951 49.55 10.18 -19.38
CA ALA A 951 50.35 9.09 -18.83
C ALA A 951 49.48 7.89 -18.40
N ALA A 952 48.25 8.16 -17.91
CA ALA A 952 47.31 7.11 -17.51
C ALA A 952 46.56 6.49 -18.71
N GLU A 953 46.05 7.32 -19.63
CA GLU A 953 45.24 6.87 -20.79
C GLU A 953 45.71 7.57 -22.09
N PRO A 954 46.83 7.13 -22.70
CA PRO A 954 47.45 7.81 -23.84
C PRO A 954 46.50 8.00 -25.03
N ASP A 955 45.75 6.97 -25.42
CA ASP A 955 44.90 7.01 -26.60
C ASP A 955 43.71 7.97 -26.46
N LYS A 956 43.19 8.10 -25.24
CA LYS A 956 42.06 9.00 -24.92
C LYS A 956 42.49 10.47 -24.92
N TYR A 957 43.64 10.78 -24.33
CA TYR A 957 44.06 12.17 -24.09
C TYR A 957 45.09 12.72 -25.08
N ARG A 958 45.61 11.92 -26.02
CA ARG A 958 46.60 12.35 -27.04
C ARG A 958 46.22 13.68 -27.72
N ARG A 959 44.99 13.77 -28.23
CA ARG A 959 44.50 14.98 -28.93
C ARG A 959 44.35 16.18 -28.00
N ALA A 960 43.85 15.96 -26.79
CA ALA A 960 43.63 17.03 -25.82
C ALA A 960 44.96 17.62 -25.34
N LEU A 961 45.95 16.77 -25.05
CA LEU A 961 47.31 17.18 -24.70
C LEU A 961 47.95 17.98 -25.84
N ALA A 962 47.91 17.47 -27.08
CA ALA A 962 48.47 18.17 -28.24
C ALA A 962 47.88 19.58 -28.42
N ARG A 963 46.54 19.73 -28.29
CA ARG A 963 45.89 21.04 -28.34
C ARG A 963 46.37 21.97 -27.21
N SER A 964 46.44 21.46 -25.97
CA SER A 964 46.83 22.26 -24.81
C SER A 964 48.29 22.73 -24.91
N VAL A 965 49.21 21.85 -25.33
CA VAL A 965 50.62 22.19 -25.57
C VAL A 965 50.75 23.22 -26.70
N ASN A 966 49.95 23.09 -27.77
CA ASN A 966 49.91 24.09 -28.83
C ASN A 966 49.42 25.46 -28.32
N THR A 967 48.37 25.48 -27.50
CA THR A 967 47.91 26.72 -26.84
C THR A 967 49.03 27.34 -26.01
N LEU A 968 49.73 26.55 -25.19
CA LEU A 968 50.86 27.03 -24.39
C LEU A 968 51.98 27.62 -25.27
N SER A 969 52.29 26.99 -26.40
CA SER A 969 53.25 27.52 -27.37
C SER A 969 52.84 28.89 -27.90
N ILE A 970 51.56 29.08 -28.26
CA ILE A 970 51.05 30.37 -28.76
C ILE A 970 51.17 31.46 -27.68
N ARG A 971 50.89 31.13 -26.41
CA ARG A 971 51.04 32.06 -25.29
C ARG A 971 52.50 32.47 -25.06
N LEU A 972 53.45 31.56 -25.25
CA LEU A 972 54.88 31.86 -25.13
C LEU A 972 55.37 32.77 -26.26
N ASP A 973 54.96 32.55 -27.51
CA ASP A 973 55.28 33.44 -28.63
C ASP A 973 54.74 34.86 -28.40
N ALA A 974 53.51 34.99 -27.89
CA ALA A 974 52.89 36.28 -27.59
C ALA A 974 53.63 37.11 -26.50
N LEU A 975 54.53 36.46 -25.76
CA LEU A 975 55.43 37.06 -24.76
C LEU A 975 56.89 37.16 -25.24
N GLY A 976 57.16 36.87 -26.52
CA GLY A 976 58.51 36.95 -27.10
C GLY A 976 59.43 35.77 -26.74
N ARG A 977 58.90 34.67 -26.18
CA ARG A 977 59.67 33.48 -25.76
C ARG A 977 59.73 32.43 -26.88
N SER A 978 60.20 32.84 -28.05
CA SER A 978 60.11 32.07 -29.30
C SER A 978 60.86 30.73 -29.28
N GLU A 979 61.98 30.62 -28.54
CA GLU A 979 62.73 29.36 -28.42
C GLU A 979 61.96 28.28 -27.65
N GLU A 980 61.30 28.65 -26.55
CA GLU A 980 60.50 27.71 -25.76
C GLU A 980 59.25 27.28 -26.53
N ALA A 981 58.60 28.21 -27.23
CA ALA A 981 57.48 27.92 -28.11
C ALA A 981 57.87 26.95 -29.24
N ALA A 982 59.05 27.10 -29.85
CA ALA A 982 59.54 26.18 -30.87
C ALA A 982 59.76 24.75 -30.33
N ARG A 983 60.20 24.61 -29.08
CA ARG A 983 60.31 23.30 -28.41
C ARG A 983 58.94 22.66 -28.22
N LEU A 984 57.95 23.40 -27.74
CA LEU A 984 56.58 22.89 -27.58
C LEU A 984 55.91 22.55 -28.91
N ARG A 985 56.14 23.31 -29.99
CA ARG A 985 55.67 22.94 -31.34
C ARG A 985 56.26 21.62 -31.82
N LYS A 986 57.51 21.33 -31.47
CA LYS A 986 58.12 20.02 -31.75
C LYS A 986 57.42 18.93 -30.93
N GLU A 987 57.21 19.15 -29.63
CA GLU A 987 56.45 18.23 -28.76
C GLU A 987 55.05 17.93 -29.32
N VAL A 988 54.32 18.93 -29.82
CA VAL A 988 53.01 18.72 -30.47
C VAL A 988 53.12 17.77 -31.66
N ARG A 989 54.13 17.94 -32.54
CA ARG A 989 54.34 17.02 -33.67
C ARG A 989 54.66 15.61 -33.19
N ASP A 990 55.44 15.48 -32.12
CA ASP A 990 55.83 14.19 -31.55
C ASP A 990 54.61 13.49 -30.90
N ILE A 991 53.72 14.23 -30.21
CA ILE A 991 52.45 13.71 -29.66
C ILE A 991 51.52 13.26 -30.78
N VAL A 992 51.38 14.07 -31.83
CA VAL A 992 50.46 13.79 -32.96
C VAL A 992 50.94 12.61 -33.79
N SER A 993 52.26 12.48 -34.00
CA SER A 993 52.86 11.37 -34.75
C SER A 993 53.00 10.08 -33.94
N GLY A 994 52.72 10.11 -32.63
CA GLY A 994 52.91 8.97 -31.73
C GLY A 994 54.37 8.66 -31.40
N ALA A 995 55.30 9.54 -31.80
CA ALA A 995 56.74 9.41 -31.53
C ALA A 995 57.12 9.76 -30.08
N LEU A 996 56.19 10.34 -29.31
CA LEU A 996 56.38 10.62 -27.90
C LEU A 996 56.09 9.36 -27.06
N PRO A 997 57.08 8.79 -26.34
CA PRO A 997 56.81 7.71 -25.40
C PRO A 997 55.89 8.23 -24.26
N PRO A 998 55.06 7.35 -23.66
CA PRO A 998 54.35 7.71 -22.43
C PRO A 998 55.38 8.13 -21.37
N PHE A 999 55.12 9.26 -20.72
CA PHE A 999 56.04 9.91 -19.76
C PHE A 999 56.31 9.08 -18.51
#